data_AF-C4JNK8-F1
#
_entry.id   AF-C4JNK8-F1
#
_cell.length_a   1.000
_cell.length_b   1.000
_cell.length_c   1.000
_cell.angle_alpha   90.00
_cell.angle_beta   90.00
_cell.angle_gamma   90.00
#
_symmetry.space_group_name_H-M   'P 1'
#
loop_
_entity.id
_entity.type
_entity.pdbx_description
1 polymer ?
#
loop_
_entity_poly.entity_id
_entity_poly.type
_entity_poly.pdbx_seq_one_letter_code
_entity_poly.pdbx_strand_id
1 'polypeptide(L)'
;MISTDPDNLADESDQVWMAVFFPLLRLLQDARHPPERIVQLAALFRRHVLPTLSRSHLSFMTDDHTPMAMSIRPDGHKVSFAVEPAALPVGPAARDRWVRTLARQSVMHTATDLEWYNICSELLTLPEGANLSTIQKLDQAGYSQFFLGFPSPTSPLTLKGLILKPYFMPSLKASYSGATVDSIVASLIPRLYLEEPWSQVNAFFSTVPSPLRPSPFIVSIDCLAPSLRRAKIYYRIKENSLAALEKYLTLYGRLAHSSMSSGLQLLHKLWKRLLSQDPSENISKNAKNPSHFTVMPLIYFELREGHPDPYPKVYIPIRHYSETDKSIAAALDDIYTDLGAVQSGEFINLISRVFDHRELGEKQGIFTYLSVAMKKGKIQQSPDLSPPLKVALDIKHGLRLIRWLNIFTIKLRTATSWEDLSDLFTSNCRWSDLLSHSSRFCKLSGLHDVAKFILQDVRQSKPRGFCLLPGVHRISYAENPELITARAVWNTTNGECSAAITFVITPTGQCKALSVVMQLEALPRNRPRAVKCLSVGYHAVVVGGGLAGLSTAARLGDLGMKVLVVEKDSRVGGSWRNRYTNLKLNTPRVYSALPFFYHPDNLPEFMPATSFADRLEAYSRSIKTEFRHSTLLCASNYNPKSRSWSLSLRDMEGSVFNTSCHHLIIASGIEKPRAVIPDILGLKDFSGHVAHASNFRSSKSWAGKRTVVIGSGCSAHDVAKELYTAGAESVTLVQRSATAVMSRASLIAAFPGLYNGENYPPVEFADRLHMAGPYLHFKEYGYAAMRETEVIDRELRRNLTKVGFILLPNTEADNFMTRLLVRHGGYYIDSGCSQLIIDEKIGLLTGTDISHISGSDIIFRNGTSIQADLIVFGTGYTGFCAKELIEDMSITHPIASTGGEVPRVEIWQKSTCGEVFTCRVFSRLLALQIQAEQLEIELDDNWKLE
;
A
#
# COMPACT_ATOMS: atom_id res chain seq x y z
N MET A 1 12.95 -3.50 -21.05
CA MET A 1 13.45 -2.94 -22.33
C MET A 1 13.15 -1.45 -22.54
N ILE A 2 12.60 -0.72 -21.55
CA ILE A 2 12.83 0.73 -21.43
C ILE A 2 13.71 0.87 -20.19
N SER A 3 14.93 1.39 -20.33
CA SER A 3 15.67 1.89 -19.18
C SER A 3 14.89 3.11 -18.67
N THR A 4 14.05 2.88 -17.65
CA THR A 4 13.31 3.92 -16.90
C THR A 4 14.18 4.44 -15.75
N ASP A 5 15.48 4.55 -15.97
CA ASP A 5 16.41 5.02 -14.95
C ASP A 5 16.06 6.49 -14.60
N PRO A 6 15.49 6.75 -13.40
CA PRO A 6 15.11 8.10 -12.99
C PRO A 6 16.32 9.03 -12.89
N ASP A 7 17.53 8.46 -12.80
CA ASP A 7 18.81 9.19 -12.71
C ASP A 7 19.22 9.88 -14.02
N ASN A 8 18.58 9.56 -15.15
CA ASN A 8 18.79 10.25 -16.44
C ASN A 8 17.81 11.43 -16.67
N LEU A 9 17.01 11.80 -15.67
CA LEU A 9 16.19 13.02 -15.69
C LEU A 9 16.91 14.09 -14.85
N ALA A 10 17.24 15.23 -15.47
CA ALA A 10 18.05 16.27 -14.83
C ALA A 10 17.26 17.15 -13.83
N ASP A 11 15.92 17.06 -13.80
CA ASP A 11 15.02 17.95 -13.04
C ASP A 11 14.05 17.16 -12.13
N GLU A 12 13.81 17.66 -10.92
CA GLU A 12 12.95 17.10 -9.88
C GLU A 12 11.46 17.31 -10.15
N SER A 13 11.05 18.25 -11.01
CA SER A 13 9.67 18.35 -11.49
C SER A 13 9.33 17.14 -12.37
N ASP A 14 10.28 16.74 -13.21
CA ASP A 14 10.14 15.70 -14.21
C ASP A 14 9.89 14.32 -13.61
N GLN A 15 10.51 14.01 -12.47
CA GLN A 15 10.29 12.73 -11.78
C GLN A 15 8.86 12.59 -11.19
N VAL A 16 8.24 13.68 -10.69
CA VAL A 16 6.83 13.67 -10.24
C VAL A 16 5.91 13.35 -11.39
N TRP A 17 6.04 14.10 -12.48
CA TRP A 17 5.14 13.99 -13.60
C TRP A 17 5.31 12.67 -14.37
N MET A 18 6.50 12.06 -14.35
CA MET A 18 6.70 10.70 -14.86
C MET A 18 5.96 9.65 -14.04
N ALA A 19 5.90 9.80 -12.72
CA ALA A 19 5.13 8.89 -11.90
C ALA A 19 3.60 9.08 -12.02
N VAL A 20 3.16 10.31 -12.34
CA VAL A 20 1.79 10.62 -12.77
C VAL A 20 1.46 10.01 -14.14
N PHE A 21 2.46 9.80 -14.99
CA PHE A 21 2.29 9.17 -16.30
C PHE A 21 2.17 7.63 -16.24
N PHE A 22 2.55 6.99 -15.12
CA PHE A 22 2.49 5.52 -15.01
C PHE A 22 1.09 4.90 -15.14
N PRO A 23 0.03 5.45 -14.51
CA PRO A 23 -1.33 4.93 -14.73
C PRO A 23 -1.74 4.99 -16.21
N LEU A 24 -1.30 6.02 -16.95
CA LEU A 24 -1.53 6.11 -18.39
C LEU A 24 -0.78 5.01 -19.16
N LEU A 25 0.49 4.75 -18.82
CA LEU A 25 1.25 3.65 -19.41
C LEU A 25 0.61 2.29 -19.11
N ARG A 26 0.12 2.08 -17.89
CA ARG A 26 -0.57 0.85 -17.50
C ARG A 26 -1.87 0.66 -18.27
N LEU A 27 -2.67 1.73 -18.40
CA LEU A 27 -3.87 1.71 -19.24
C LEU A 27 -3.52 1.38 -20.69
N LEU A 28 -2.45 1.96 -21.24
CA LEU A 28 -2.03 1.67 -22.63
C LEU A 28 -1.59 0.20 -22.80
N GLN A 29 -0.89 -0.36 -21.81
CA GLN A 29 -0.47 -1.77 -21.80
C GLN A 29 -1.66 -2.72 -21.73
N ASP A 30 -2.54 -2.52 -20.75
CA ASP A 30 -3.73 -3.37 -20.54
C ASP A 30 -4.72 -3.24 -21.72
N ALA A 31 -4.79 -2.07 -22.36
CA ALA A 31 -5.58 -1.82 -23.59
C ALA A 31 -5.01 -2.50 -24.86
N ARG A 32 -3.90 -3.24 -24.74
CA ARG A 32 -3.20 -3.94 -25.84
C ARG A 32 -2.69 -3.01 -26.94
N HIS A 33 -2.28 -1.78 -26.61
CA HIS A 33 -1.58 -0.93 -27.58
C HIS A 33 -0.23 -1.55 -27.98
N PRO A 34 0.23 -1.38 -29.24
CA PRO A 34 1.53 -1.87 -29.66
C PRO A 34 2.67 -1.33 -28.78
N PRO A 35 3.65 -2.15 -28.35
CA PRO A 35 4.75 -1.70 -27.49
C PRO A 35 5.51 -0.49 -28.04
N GLU A 36 5.70 -0.43 -29.36
CA GLU A 36 6.35 0.69 -30.07
C GLU A 36 5.65 2.03 -29.81
N ARG A 37 4.31 2.03 -29.82
CA ARG A 37 3.51 3.22 -29.55
C ARG A 37 3.63 3.66 -28.10
N ILE A 38 3.69 2.72 -27.16
CA ILE A 38 3.88 3.00 -25.73
C ILE A 38 5.24 3.66 -25.52
N VAL A 39 6.29 3.13 -26.15
CA VAL A 39 7.65 3.71 -26.13
C VAL A 39 7.68 5.11 -26.74
N GLN A 40 7.06 5.31 -27.90
CA GLN A 40 7.00 6.62 -28.57
C GLN A 40 6.27 7.68 -27.73
N LEU A 41 5.12 7.33 -27.13
CA LEU A 41 4.39 8.24 -26.26
C LEU A 41 5.17 8.56 -24.98
N ALA A 42 5.85 7.58 -24.39
CA ALA A 42 6.72 7.81 -23.24
C ALA A 42 7.88 8.76 -23.58
N ALA A 43 8.52 8.57 -24.74
CA ALA A 43 9.59 9.44 -25.21
C ALA A 43 9.11 10.87 -25.49
N LEU A 44 7.95 11.02 -26.15
CA LEU A 44 7.34 12.32 -26.42
C LEU A 44 6.95 13.04 -25.13
N PHE A 45 6.31 12.32 -24.21
CA PHE A 45 5.92 12.87 -22.92
C PHE A 45 7.16 13.38 -22.18
N ARG A 46 8.17 12.53 -22.02
CA ARG A 46 9.43 12.87 -21.36
C ARG A 46 10.12 14.08 -21.97
N ARG A 47 10.21 14.15 -23.31
CA ARG A 47 11.02 15.17 -24.00
C ARG A 47 10.30 16.51 -24.16
N HIS A 48 8.98 16.50 -24.33
CA HIS A 48 8.25 17.70 -24.77
C HIS A 48 7.11 18.10 -23.85
N VAL A 49 6.49 17.17 -23.13
CA VAL A 49 5.35 17.48 -22.26
C VAL A 49 5.84 17.76 -20.84
N LEU A 50 6.68 16.86 -20.33
CA LEU A 50 7.24 16.89 -18.98
C LEU A 50 7.84 18.26 -18.59
N PRO A 51 8.68 18.90 -19.43
CA PRO A 51 9.31 20.18 -19.06
C PRO A 51 8.32 21.35 -19.01
N THR A 52 7.08 21.16 -19.48
CA THR A 52 6.05 22.21 -19.47
C THR A 52 5.11 22.11 -18.29
N LEU A 53 5.26 21.11 -17.42
CA LEU A 53 4.37 20.89 -16.29
C LEU A 53 4.90 21.58 -15.03
N SER A 54 4.07 22.41 -14.38
CA SER A 54 4.39 23.09 -13.12
C SER A 54 3.44 22.72 -12.01
N ARG A 55 3.97 22.85 -10.79
CA ARG A 55 3.26 22.68 -9.53
C ARG A 55 2.64 23.98 -9.00
N SER A 56 3.01 25.16 -9.52
CA SER A 56 2.52 26.46 -9.04
C SER A 56 1.22 26.91 -9.70
N HIS A 57 0.84 26.30 -10.82
CA HIS A 57 -0.36 26.64 -11.58
C HIS A 57 -1.55 25.82 -11.09
N LEU A 58 -2.67 26.50 -10.80
CA LEU A 58 -3.92 25.83 -10.48
C LEU A 58 -4.68 25.54 -11.78
N SER A 59 -4.52 24.33 -12.31
CA SER A 59 -5.16 23.92 -13.55
C SER A 59 -6.69 23.86 -13.41
N PHE A 60 -7.40 24.22 -14.49
CA PHE A 60 -8.84 23.98 -14.62
C PHE A 60 -9.17 22.51 -14.95
N MET A 61 -8.20 21.75 -15.49
CA MET A 61 -8.47 20.45 -16.12
C MET A 61 -9.04 19.39 -15.17
N THR A 62 -8.71 19.48 -13.89
CA THR A 62 -9.16 18.55 -12.85
C THR A 62 -9.64 19.33 -11.63
N ASP A 63 -10.55 18.73 -10.86
CA ASP A 63 -11.09 19.35 -9.63
C ASP A 63 -10.02 19.50 -8.52
N ASP A 64 -8.84 18.86 -8.67
CA ASP A 64 -7.70 18.97 -7.76
C ASP A 64 -6.55 19.84 -8.30
N HIS A 65 -6.81 20.54 -9.42
CA HIS A 65 -5.89 21.46 -10.08
C HIS A 65 -4.63 20.84 -10.70
N THR A 66 -4.62 19.53 -10.91
CA THR A 66 -3.58 18.82 -11.66
C THR A 66 -3.66 19.16 -13.17
N PRO A 67 -2.54 19.54 -13.83
CA PRO A 67 -2.48 19.93 -15.23
C PRO A 67 -2.55 18.75 -16.22
N MET A 68 -3.03 17.59 -15.80
CA MET A 68 -3.12 16.39 -16.65
C MET A 68 -4.38 15.60 -16.33
N ALA A 69 -5.07 15.17 -17.39
CA ALA A 69 -6.21 14.28 -17.29
C ALA A 69 -6.10 13.18 -18.34
N MET A 70 -6.57 11.98 -17.99
CA MET A 70 -6.60 10.85 -18.92
C MET A 70 -8.01 10.37 -19.15
N SER A 71 -8.17 9.55 -20.19
CA SER A 71 -9.47 9.09 -20.58
C SER A 71 -9.45 7.81 -21.39
N ILE A 72 -10.44 6.96 -21.15
CA ILE A 72 -10.57 5.62 -21.73
C ILE A 72 -11.95 5.43 -22.36
N ARG A 73 -12.01 4.64 -23.43
CA ARG A 73 -13.26 4.19 -24.06
C ARG A 73 -13.71 2.84 -23.48
N PRO A 74 -15.01 2.51 -23.53
CA PRO A 74 -15.59 1.25 -23.04
C PRO A 74 -14.89 0.00 -23.56
N ASP A 75 -14.51 0.01 -24.83
CA ASP A 75 -13.80 -1.07 -25.50
C ASP A 75 -12.37 -1.29 -24.96
N GLY A 76 -11.91 -0.49 -23.99
CA GLY A 76 -10.56 -0.55 -23.42
C GLY A 76 -9.47 -0.07 -24.37
N HIS A 77 -9.63 -0.23 -25.69
CA HIS A 77 -8.59 -0.10 -26.72
C HIS A 77 -8.19 1.33 -27.11
N LYS A 78 -8.87 2.36 -26.58
CA LYS A 78 -8.58 3.75 -26.91
C LYS A 78 -8.38 4.60 -25.67
N VAL A 79 -7.11 4.79 -25.35
CA VAL A 79 -6.65 5.68 -24.29
C VAL A 79 -6.22 7.03 -24.88
N SER A 80 -6.58 8.13 -24.24
CA SER A 80 -6.19 9.50 -24.62
C SER A 80 -5.88 10.31 -23.37
N PHE A 81 -5.00 11.28 -23.49
CA PHE A 81 -4.66 12.18 -22.38
C PHE A 81 -4.67 13.64 -22.86
N ALA A 82 -4.71 14.57 -21.93
CA ALA A 82 -4.60 15.99 -22.19
C ALA A 82 -3.74 16.65 -21.11
N VAL A 83 -3.08 17.74 -21.48
CA VAL A 83 -2.13 18.45 -20.64
C VAL A 83 -2.28 19.96 -20.76
N GLU A 84 -2.25 20.65 -19.64
CA GLU A 84 -2.10 22.09 -19.54
C GLU A 84 -0.61 22.44 -19.31
N PRO A 85 0.04 23.20 -20.21
CA PRO A 85 1.42 23.61 -20.02
C PRO A 85 1.48 24.70 -18.94
N ALA A 86 1.88 24.32 -17.74
CA ALA A 86 1.83 25.12 -16.51
C ALA A 86 3.18 25.77 -16.08
N ALA A 87 4.34 25.29 -16.57
CA ALA A 87 5.70 25.75 -16.18
C ALA A 87 6.33 26.79 -17.08
N LEU A 88 5.75 27.04 -18.24
CA LEU A 88 6.18 28.13 -19.08
C LEU A 88 5.63 29.43 -18.44
N PRO A 89 6.34 30.56 -18.47
CA PRO A 89 5.68 31.84 -18.32
C PRO A 89 4.74 31.95 -19.52
N VAL A 90 3.47 31.55 -19.38
CA VAL A 90 2.58 31.30 -20.53
C VAL A 90 2.05 32.63 -21.07
N GLY A 91 2.95 33.42 -21.64
CA GLY A 91 2.62 34.31 -22.74
C GLY A 91 2.32 33.48 -24.00
N PRO A 92 1.50 34.00 -24.93
CA PRO A 92 1.22 33.38 -26.22
C PRO A 92 2.44 32.81 -26.95
N ALA A 93 3.58 33.49 -26.91
CA ALA A 93 4.77 33.10 -27.66
C ALA A 93 5.39 31.76 -27.20
N ALA A 94 5.42 31.49 -25.89
CA ALA A 94 5.98 30.26 -25.34
C ALA A 94 5.09 29.05 -25.65
N ARG A 95 3.77 29.20 -25.47
CA ARG A 95 2.77 28.19 -25.85
C ARG A 95 2.84 27.86 -27.34
N ASP A 96 2.87 28.88 -28.20
CA ASP A 96 2.88 28.68 -29.65
C ASP A 96 4.14 27.95 -30.12
N ARG A 97 5.29 28.25 -29.52
CA ARG A 97 6.54 27.51 -29.76
C ARG A 97 6.41 26.04 -29.35
N TRP A 98 5.78 25.76 -28.22
CA TRP A 98 5.55 24.41 -27.73
C TRP A 98 4.64 23.59 -28.66
N VAL A 99 3.49 24.15 -29.06
CA VAL A 99 2.56 23.49 -29.99
C VAL A 99 3.23 23.22 -31.34
N ARG A 100 3.97 24.18 -31.90
CA ARG A 100 4.72 23.99 -33.15
C ARG A 100 5.81 22.92 -33.02
N THR A 101 6.45 22.81 -31.86
CA THR A 101 7.43 21.76 -31.60
C THR A 101 6.78 20.38 -31.61
N LEU A 102 5.66 20.21 -30.91
CA LEU A 102 4.90 18.97 -30.92
C LEU A 102 4.34 18.62 -32.31
N ALA A 103 3.91 19.61 -33.08
CA ALA A 103 3.46 19.42 -34.45
C ALA A 103 4.57 18.84 -35.35
N ARG A 104 5.82 19.30 -35.19
CA ARG A 104 7.00 18.76 -35.92
C ARG A 104 7.37 17.34 -35.52
N GLN A 105 7.03 16.92 -34.29
CA GLN A 105 7.27 15.55 -33.82
C GLN A 105 6.23 14.54 -34.35
N SER A 106 5.14 15.02 -34.97
CA SER A 106 4.24 14.13 -35.70
C SER A 106 4.95 13.66 -36.98
N VAL A 107 5.20 12.35 -37.14
CA VAL A 107 6.02 11.77 -38.22
C VAL A 107 5.34 11.87 -39.61
N MET A 108 4.25 12.61 -39.72
CA MET A 108 3.57 12.96 -40.96
C MET A 108 3.52 14.49 -41.08
N HIS A 109 4.63 15.09 -41.49
CA HIS A 109 4.73 16.53 -41.82
C HIS A 109 3.65 17.01 -42.82
N THR A 110 2.92 16.11 -43.48
CA THR A 110 1.85 16.38 -44.44
C THR A 110 0.42 16.39 -43.89
N ALA A 111 0.19 16.08 -42.60
CA ALA A 111 -1.18 15.95 -42.05
C ALA A 111 -1.54 16.88 -40.88
N THR A 112 -0.56 17.52 -40.23
CA THR A 112 -0.80 18.45 -39.11
C THR A 112 -0.95 19.88 -39.64
N ASP A 113 -2.15 20.43 -39.53
CA ASP A 113 -2.49 21.80 -39.94
C ASP A 113 -2.68 22.68 -38.69
N LEU A 114 -2.07 23.88 -38.69
CA LEU A 114 -2.14 24.84 -37.59
C LEU A 114 -2.89 26.13 -37.96
N GLU A 115 -3.56 26.22 -39.11
CA GLU A 115 -4.34 27.39 -39.52
C GLU A 115 -5.36 27.79 -38.45
N TRP A 116 -6.29 26.89 -38.12
CA TRP A 116 -7.28 27.11 -37.07
C TRP A 116 -6.65 27.33 -35.70
N TYR A 117 -5.50 26.71 -35.42
CA TYR A 117 -4.76 26.95 -34.19
C TYR A 117 -4.30 28.41 -34.09
N ASN A 118 -3.71 28.96 -35.15
CA ASN A 118 -3.24 30.35 -35.16
C ASN A 118 -4.41 31.33 -34.93
N ILE A 119 -5.54 31.10 -35.59
CA ILE A 119 -6.75 31.92 -35.46
C ILE A 119 -7.30 31.86 -34.04
N CYS A 120 -7.48 30.66 -33.48
CA CYS A 120 -7.99 30.50 -32.11
C CYS A 120 -7.00 31.03 -31.06
N SER A 121 -5.70 30.81 -31.26
CA SER A 121 -4.62 31.33 -30.42
C SER A 121 -4.70 32.85 -30.28
N GLU A 122 -4.85 33.56 -31.41
CA GLU A 122 -4.98 35.01 -31.47
C GLU A 122 -6.26 35.53 -30.79
N LEU A 123 -7.41 34.95 -31.14
CA LEU A 123 -8.72 35.47 -30.73
C LEU A 123 -9.16 35.05 -29.33
N LEU A 124 -8.77 33.86 -28.87
CA LEU A 124 -9.30 33.27 -27.64
C LEU A 124 -8.37 33.38 -26.43
N THR A 125 -7.14 33.87 -26.62
CA THR A 125 -6.17 34.02 -25.53
C THR A 125 -5.65 35.45 -25.40
N LEU A 126 -5.03 35.76 -24.26
CA LEU A 126 -4.49 37.09 -24.00
C LEU A 126 -3.35 37.40 -24.97
N PRO A 127 -3.13 38.66 -25.38
CA PRO A 127 -1.95 39.03 -26.14
C PRO A 127 -0.68 38.95 -25.28
N GLU A 128 0.49 38.95 -25.93
CA GLU A 128 1.78 39.00 -25.25
C GLU A 128 1.90 40.30 -24.43
N GLY A 129 2.38 40.22 -23.18
CA GLY A 129 2.51 41.37 -22.29
C GLY A 129 1.23 41.87 -21.62
N ALA A 130 0.11 41.13 -21.70
CA ALA A 130 -1.13 41.50 -21.02
C ALA A 130 -0.95 41.61 -19.48
N ASN A 131 -1.38 42.75 -18.92
CA ASN A 131 -1.31 42.98 -17.47
C ASN A 131 -2.49 42.31 -16.76
N LEU A 132 -2.22 41.26 -15.97
CA LEU A 132 -3.26 40.52 -15.25
C LEU A 132 -3.85 41.29 -14.06
N SER A 133 -3.17 42.33 -13.55
CA SER A 133 -3.65 43.12 -12.40
C SER A 133 -4.90 43.96 -12.70
N THR A 134 -5.19 44.22 -13.98
CA THR A 134 -6.37 44.96 -14.42
C THR A 134 -7.60 44.06 -14.62
N ILE A 135 -7.44 42.73 -14.46
CA ILE A 135 -8.50 41.76 -14.61
C ILE A 135 -9.11 41.51 -13.22
N GLN A 136 -10.41 41.77 -13.04
CA GLN A 136 -11.11 41.40 -11.81
C GLN A 136 -10.96 39.89 -11.58
N LYS A 137 -10.76 39.48 -10.32
CA LYS A 137 -10.67 38.06 -9.94
C LYS A 137 -11.85 37.30 -10.56
N LEU A 138 -11.55 36.37 -11.46
CA LEU A 138 -12.57 35.47 -12.01
C LEU A 138 -12.95 34.48 -10.92
N ASP A 139 -14.22 34.51 -10.50
CA ASP A 139 -14.65 33.84 -9.28
C ASP A 139 -14.45 32.31 -9.27
N GLN A 140 -14.30 31.61 -10.42
CA GLN A 140 -14.49 30.14 -10.44
C GLN A 140 -13.65 29.27 -11.42
N ALA A 141 -12.85 29.80 -12.35
CA ALA A 141 -12.12 28.99 -13.35
C ALA A 141 -10.58 29.09 -13.28
N GLY A 142 -10.05 29.85 -12.32
CA GLY A 142 -8.61 30.15 -12.25
C GLY A 142 -8.12 30.96 -13.47
N TYR A 143 -6.81 30.87 -13.75
CA TYR A 143 -6.15 31.56 -14.86
C TYR A 143 -5.93 30.68 -16.11
N SER A 144 -6.55 29.51 -16.18
CA SER A 144 -6.40 28.60 -17.33
C SER A 144 -6.95 29.22 -18.61
N GLN A 145 -6.12 29.21 -19.67
CA GLN A 145 -6.50 29.70 -21.00
C GLN A 145 -6.45 28.62 -22.07
N PHE A 146 -5.65 27.59 -21.85
CA PHE A 146 -5.26 26.65 -22.89
C PHE A 146 -4.83 25.31 -22.32
N PHE A 147 -5.27 24.23 -22.97
CA PHE A 147 -4.68 22.90 -22.77
C PHE A 147 -4.68 22.11 -24.08
N LEU A 148 -3.83 21.10 -24.16
CA LEU A 148 -3.60 20.31 -25.37
C LEU A 148 -3.95 18.85 -25.16
N GLY A 149 -4.86 18.33 -25.97
CA GLY A 149 -5.25 16.91 -25.97
C GLY A 149 -4.49 16.09 -27.01
N PHE A 150 -4.27 14.83 -26.66
CA PHE A 150 -3.62 13.81 -27.48
C PHE A 150 -4.58 12.62 -27.66
N PRO A 151 -5.52 12.70 -28.62
CA PRO A 151 -6.48 11.62 -28.86
C PRO A 151 -5.83 10.38 -29.48
N SER A 152 -6.38 9.20 -29.19
CA SER A 152 -5.96 7.96 -29.85
C SER A 152 -6.31 7.98 -31.35
N PRO A 153 -5.40 7.60 -32.25
CA PRO A 153 -5.67 7.41 -33.68
C PRO A 153 -6.80 6.40 -33.93
N THR A 154 -7.48 6.56 -35.06
CA THR A 154 -8.65 5.77 -35.43
C THR A 154 -8.32 4.44 -36.13
N SER A 155 -7.08 4.20 -36.59
CA SER A 155 -6.63 2.95 -37.22
C SER A 155 -5.30 2.44 -36.64
N PRO A 156 -5.13 1.12 -36.43
CA PRO A 156 -3.86 0.49 -36.03
C PRO A 156 -2.75 0.65 -37.08
N LEU A 157 -3.11 0.73 -38.37
CA LEU A 157 -2.16 0.84 -39.49
C LEU A 157 -1.58 2.26 -39.64
N THR A 158 -2.21 3.28 -39.03
CA THR A 158 -1.70 4.66 -38.94
C THR A 158 -0.72 4.86 -37.77
N LEU A 159 0.15 3.87 -37.54
CA LEU A 159 1.14 3.77 -36.46
C LEU A 159 2.20 4.90 -36.38
N LYS A 160 2.01 6.05 -37.04
CA LYS A 160 3.07 7.06 -37.21
C LYS A 160 2.73 8.50 -36.79
N GLY A 161 1.49 8.84 -36.42
CA GLY A 161 1.12 10.25 -36.15
C GLY A 161 0.65 10.56 -34.73
N LEU A 162 1.22 11.61 -34.12
CA LEU A 162 0.65 12.29 -32.94
C LEU A 162 -0.46 13.24 -33.41
N ILE A 163 -1.69 13.06 -32.93
CA ILE A 163 -2.79 14.00 -33.20
C ILE A 163 -2.79 15.08 -32.11
N LEU A 164 -2.85 16.34 -32.52
CA LEU A 164 -2.95 17.48 -31.60
C LEU A 164 -4.37 18.03 -31.58
N LYS A 165 -4.91 18.22 -30.37
CA LYS A 165 -6.24 18.78 -30.15
C LYS A 165 -6.20 19.94 -29.15
N PRO A 166 -5.95 21.17 -29.59
CA PRO A 166 -6.02 22.37 -28.76
C PRO A 166 -7.40 22.60 -28.13
N TYR A 167 -7.43 23.09 -26.89
CA TYR A 167 -8.61 23.58 -26.18
C TYR A 167 -8.31 24.97 -25.63
N PHE A 168 -9.24 25.90 -25.84
CA PHE A 168 -9.12 27.31 -25.50
C PHE A 168 -10.25 27.74 -24.56
N MET A 169 -9.91 28.53 -23.55
CA MET A 169 -10.84 29.09 -22.56
C MET A 169 -10.89 30.62 -22.70
N PRO A 170 -11.93 31.16 -23.36
CA PRO A 170 -11.98 32.59 -23.74
C PRO A 170 -12.36 33.55 -22.60
N SER A 171 -12.71 33.06 -21.40
CA SER A 171 -13.19 33.89 -20.29
C SER A 171 -12.22 35.00 -19.89
N LEU A 172 -10.92 34.69 -19.80
CA LEU A 172 -9.89 35.68 -19.49
C LEU A 172 -9.75 36.73 -20.59
N LYS A 173 -9.84 36.32 -21.86
CA LYS A 173 -9.77 37.25 -23.01
C LYS A 173 -11.00 38.15 -23.08
N ALA A 174 -12.17 37.62 -22.79
CA ALA A 174 -13.41 38.39 -22.64
C ALA A 174 -13.27 39.46 -21.55
N SER A 175 -12.84 39.05 -20.35
CA SER A 175 -12.65 39.97 -19.23
C SER A 175 -11.61 41.06 -19.52
N TYR A 176 -10.52 40.73 -20.23
CA TYR A 176 -9.48 41.69 -20.58
C TYR A 176 -9.90 42.69 -21.67
N SER A 177 -10.68 42.24 -22.66
CA SER A 177 -11.12 43.08 -23.79
C SER A 177 -12.40 43.87 -23.51
N GLY A 178 -13.14 43.56 -22.43
CA GLY A 178 -14.47 44.10 -22.17
C GLY A 178 -15.58 43.50 -23.06
N ALA A 179 -15.23 42.54 -23.93
CA ALA A 179 -16.17 41.83 -24.79
C ALA A 179 -16.82 40.65 -24.04
N THR A 180 -17.97 40.16 -24.55
CA THR A 180 -18.57 38.91 -24.04
C THR A 180 -17.92 37.71 -24.72
N VAL A 181 -17.91 36.56 -24.03
CA VAL A 181 -17.42 35.30 -24.64
C VAL A 181 -18.22 34.96 -25.91
N ASP A 182 -19.53 35.17 -25.89
CA ASP A 182 -20.40 34.99 -27.06
C ASP A 182 -19.94 35.83 -28.26
N SER A 183 -19.62 37.12 -28.06
CA SER A 183 -19.16 37.99 -29.13
C SER A 183 -17.80 37.57 -29.71
N ILE A 184 -16.87 37.14 -28.84
CA ILE A 184 -15.56 36.64 -29.27
C ILE A 184 -15.73 35.37 -30.09
N VAL A 185 -16.52 34.40 -29.61
CA VAL A 185 -16.78 33.17 -30.36
C VAL A 185 -17.53 33.45 -31.65
N ALA A 186 -18.51 34.35 -31.67
CA ALA A 186 -19.21 34.75 -32.90
C ALA A 186 -18.25 35.31 -33.97
N SER A 187 -17.27 36.14 -33.58
CA SER A 187 -16.25 36.65 -34.50
C SER A 187 -15.26 35.58 -34.99
N LEU A 188 -15.10 34.48 -34.23
CA LEU A 188 -14.26 33.35 -34.62
C LEU A 188 -14.90 32.50 -35.72
N ILE A 189 -16.22 32.31 -35.69
CA ILE A 189 -16.92 31.35 -36.56
C ILE A 189 -16.66 31.55 -38.06
N PRO A 190 -16.74 32.78 -38.62
CA PRO A 190 -16.48 32.98 -40.05
C PRO A 190 -15.03 32.72 -40.44
N ARG A 191 -14.08 32.97 -39.53
CA ARG A 191 -12.66 32.67 -39.75
C ARG A 191 -12.35 31.17 -39.74
N LEU A 192 -13.27 30.35 -39.23
CA LEU A 192 -13.16 28.89 -39.24
C LEU A 192 -14.06 28.22 -40.30
N TYR A 193 -14.83 28.98 -41.08
CA TYR A 193 -15.76 28.44 -42.09
C TYR A 193 -16.84 27.51 -41.48
N LEU A 194 -17.43 27.92 -40.35
CA LEU A 194 -18.38 27.14 -39.55
C LEU A 194 -19.76 27.81 -39.37
N GLU A 195 -20.07 28.82 -40.17
CA GLU A 195 -21.28 29.64 -40.06
C GLU A 195 -22.55 28.79 -40.14
N GLU A 196 -22.62 27.89 -41.10
CA GLU A 196 -23.79 27.05 -41.37
C GLU A 196 -24.12 26.16 -40.15
N PRO A 197 -23.24 25.28 -39.65
CA PRO A 197 -23.55 24.45 -38.48
C PRO A 197 -23.66 25.25 -37.17
N TRP A 198 -22.98 26.39 -37.04
CA TRP A 198 -23.09 27.23 -35.85
C TRP A 198 -24.43 27.97 -35.78
N SER A 199 -24.97 28.40 -36.92
CA SER A 199 -26.24 29.13 -37.00
C SER A 199 -27.39 28.35 -36.37
N GLN A 200 -27.43 27.02 -36.56
CA GLN A 200 -28.42 26.13 -35.97
C GLN A 200 -28.37 26.13 -34.43
N VAL A 201 -27.15 26.02 -33.88
CA VAL A 201 -26.91 26.04 -32.43
C VAL A 201 -27.26 27.42 -31.84
N ASN A 202 -26.80 28.49 -32.49
CA ASN A 202 -27.03 29.86 -32.03
C ASN A 202 -28.51 30.26 -32.10
N ALA A 203 -29.20 29.89 -33.19
CA ALA A 203 -30.64 30.10 -33.33
C ALA A 203 -31.43 29.34 -32.26
N PHE A 204 -30.96 28.18 -31.82
CA PHE A 204 -31.59 27.46 -30.71
C PHE A 204 -31.34 28.18 -29.37
N PHE A 205 -30.10 28.50 -29.01
CA PHE A 205 -29.81 29.17 -27.74
C PHE A 205 -30.43 30.57 -27.62
N SER A 206 -30.67 31.24 -28.74
CA SER A 206 -31.44 32.50 -28.78
C SER A 206 -32.88 32.33 -28.30
N THR A 207 -33.46 31.13 -28.43
CA THR A 207 -34.81 30.82 -27.89
C THR A 207 -34.82 30.46 -26.39
N VAL A 208 -33.65 30.18 -25.81
CA VAL A 208 -33.55 29.88 -24.37
C VAL A 208 -33.59 31.19 -23.56
N PRO A 209 -34.40 31.27 -22.48
CA PRO A 209 -34.48 32.47 -21.64
C PRO A 209 -33.15 32.88 -21.02
N SER A 210 -32.91 34.19 -20.88
CA SER A 210 -31.64 34.78 -20.41
C SER A 210 -31.01 34.14 -19.15
N PRO A 211 -31.76 33.80 -18.07
CA PRO A 211 -31.12 33.19 -16.90
C PRO A 211 -30.61 31.75 -17.16
N LEU A 212 -31.16 31.04 -18.14
CA LEU A 212 -30.83 29.66 -18.49
C LEU A 212 -29.99 29.54 -19.75
N ARG A 213 -29.87 30.62 -20.54
CA ARG A 213 -29.10 30.65 -21.77
C ARG A 213 -27.63 30.35 -21.48
N PRO A 214 -27.07 29.26 -22.03
CA PRO A 214 -25.67 28.95 -21.83
C PRO A 214 -24.81 29.81 -22.76
N SER A 215 -23.63 30.20 -22.26
CA SER A 215 -22.58 30.86 -23.04
C SER A 215 -21.48 29.83 -23.39
N PRO A 216 -20.77 29.98 -24.52
CA PRO A 216 -19.60 29.17 -24.81
C PRO A 216 -18.59 29.22 -23.67
N PHE A 217 -18.02 28.06 -23.34
CA PHE A 217 -17.10 27.91 -22.22
C PHE A 217 -15.71 27.45 -22.65
N ILE A 218 -15.65 26.49 -23.58
CA ILE A 218 -14.40 26.01 -24.19
C ILE A 218 -14.61 25.94 -25.71
N VAL A 219 -13.57 26.27 -26.48
CA VAL A 219 -13.49 25.97 -27.91
C VAL A 219 -12.33 25.00 -28.13
N SER A 220 -12.58 23.86 -28.77
CA SER A 220 -11.51 22.92 -29.12
C SER A 220 -11.49 22.66 -30.62
N ILE A 221 -10.30 22.51 -31.20
CA ILE A 221 -10.11 22.23 -32.62
C ILE A 221 -9.20 21.02 -32.80
N ASP A 222 -9.30 20.33 -33.94
CA ASP A 222 -8.33 19.31 -34.35
C ASP A 222 -7.29 19.94 -35.29
N CYS A 223 -6.00 19.76 -35.02
CA CYS A 223 -4.91 20.20 -35.91
C CYS A 223 -4.66 19.16 -37.01
N LEU A 224 -5.63 19.01 -37.91
CA LEU A 224 -5.64 18.05 -39.01
C LEU A 224 -5.89 18.77 -40.35
N ALA A 225 -5.61 18.11 -41.46
CA ALA A 225 -5.95 18.60 -42.79
C ALA A 225 -7.43 19.09 -42.89
N PRO A 226 -7.74 20.08 -43.74
CA PRO A 226 -9.08 20.70 -43.83
C PRO A 226 -10.25 19.72 -43.95
N SER A 227 -10.08 18.60 -44.66
CA SER A 227 -11.12 17.57 -44.82
C SER A 227 -11.39 16.73 -43.56
N LEU A 228 -10.52 16.81 -42.54
CA LEU A 228 -10.58 15.99 -41.32
C LEU A 228 -10.69 16.83 -40.03
N ARG A 229 -10.40 18.14 -40.09
CA ARG A 229 -10.46 19.05 -38.93
C ARG A 229 -11.89 19.33 -38.50
N ARG A 230 -12.07 19.56 -37.20
CA ARG A 230 -13.38 19.73 -36.57
C ARG A 230 -13.24 20.67 -35.40
N ALA A 231 -14.22 21.54 -35.20
CA ALA A 231 -14.30 22.40 -34.03
C ALA A 231 -15.35 21.85 -33.08
N LYS A 232 -15.19 22.09 -31.78
CA LYS A 232 -16.17 21.75 -30.75
C LYS A 232 -16.33 22.92 -29.82
N ILE A 233 -17.56 23.39 -29.68
CA ILE A 233 -17.90 24.48 -28.78
C ILE A 233 -18.65 23.89 -27.60
N TYR A 234 -18.09 24.08 -26.40
CA TYR A 234 -18.61 23.52 -25.16
C TYR A 234 -19.46 24.55 -24.45
N TYR A 235 -20.56 24.08 -23.87
CA TYR A 235 -21.53 24.86 -23.12
C TYR A 235 -21.79 24.17 -21.79
N ARG A 236 -21.88 24.94 -20.72
CA ARG A 236 -22.31 24.43 -19.42
C ARG A 236 -23.80 24.69 -19.26
N ILE A 237 -24.55 23.62 -19.04
CA ILE A 237 -26.02 23.69 -19.01
C ILE A 237 -26.48 23.77 -17.56
N LYS A 238 -27.28 24.78 -17.25
CA LYS A 238 -27.81 25.03 -15.89
C LYS A 238 -28.96 24.08 -15.55
N GLU A 239 -29.73 23.65 -16.56
CA GLU A 239 -30.73 22.61 -16.41
C GLU A 239 -30.08 21.23 -16.58
N ASN A 240 -30.23 20.36 -15.59
CA ASN A 240 -29.48 19.12 -15.50
C ASN A 240 -30.35 17.91 -15.17
N SER A 241 -31.63 17.95 -15.53
CA SER A 241 -32.45 16.75 -15.65
C SER A 241 -32.17 16.03 -16.97
N LEU A 242 -32.50 14.73 -17.04
CA LEU A 242 -32.34 13.96 -18.28
C LEU A 242 -33.16 14.60 -19.39
N ALA A 243 -34.43 14.91 -19.11
CA ALA A 243 -35.36 15.54 -20.05
C ALA A 243 -34.85 16.90 -20.58
N ALA A 244 -34.22 17.71 -19.73
CA ALA A 244 -33.60 18.95 -20.17
C ALA A 244 -32.41 18.67 -21.10
N LEU A 245 -31.51 17.77 -20.71
CA LEU A 245 -30.34 17.42 -21.53
C LEU A 245 -30.74 16.89 -22.91
N GLU A 246 -31.80 16.09 -23.02
CA GLU A 246 -32.31 15.63 -24.31
C GLU A 246 -32.77 16.78 -25.21
N LYS A 247 -33.46 17.77 -24.65
CA LYS A 247 -33.88 18.97 -25.38
C LYS A 247 -32.68 19.74 -25.91
N TYR A 248 -31.64 19.92 -25.10
CA TYR A 248 -30.40 20.58 -25.52
C TYR A 248 -29.65 19.78 -26.59
N LEU A 249 -29.53 18.46 -26.40
CA LEU A 249 -28.85 17.57 -27.34
C LEU A 249 -29.55 17.51 -28.69
N THR A 250 -30.88 17.56 -28.73
CA THR A 250 -31.65 17.52 -29.98
C THR A 250 -31.90 18.89 -30.59
N LEU A 251 -31.44 19.98 -29.95
CA LEU A 251 -31.81 21.36 -30.27
C LEU A 251 -33.34 21.52 -30.37
N TYR A 252 -34.09 20.98 -29.41
CA TYR A 252 -35.58 20.90 -29.40
C TYR A 252 -36.15 20.17 -30.64
N GLY A 253 -35.55 19.03 -30.99
CA GLY A 253 -35.97 18.22 -32.13
C GLY A 253 -35.55 18.76 -33.50
N ARG A 254 -34.79 19.87 -33.57
CA ARG A 254 -34.22 20.39 -34.83
C ARG A 254 -33.15 19.46 -35.42
N LEU A 255 -32.49 18.64 -34.60
CA LEU A 255 -31.52 17.64 -35.06
C LEU A 255 -32.17 16.25 -35.17
N ALA A 256 -32.24 15.71 -36.38
CA ALA A 256 -32.85 14.41 -36.68
C ALA A 256 -31.86 13.42 -37.33
N HIS A 257 -30.76 13.13 -36.63
CA HIS A 257 -29.76 12.15 -37.10
C HIS A 257 -30.19 10.71 -36.82
N SER A 258 -29.93 9.79 -37.75
CA SER A 258 -30.17 8.36 -37.54
C SER A 258 -29.46 7.78 -36.30
N SER A 259 -28.33 8.37 -35.89
CA SER A 259 -27.59 7.99 -34.67
C SER A 259 -28.03 8.68 -33.37
N MET A 260 -28.98 9.62 -33.44
CA MET A 260 -29.48 10.35 -32.26
C MET A 260 -30.22 9.41 -31.31
N SER A 261 -31.11 8.57 -31.85
CA SER A 261 -31.92 7.64 -31.06
C SER A 261 -31.06 6.67 -30.24
N SER A 262 -30.07 6.03 -30.87
CA SER A 262 -29.12 5.15 -30.16
C SER A 262 -28.29 5.89 -29.10
N GLY A 263 -27.95 7.15 -29.37
CA GLY A 263 -27.26 8.07 -28.46
C GLY A 263 -28.04 8.30 -27.16
N LEU A 264 -29.30 8.70 -27.33
CA LEU A 264 -30.23 9.00 -26.24
C LEU A 264 -30.60 7.74 -25.45
N GLN A 265 -30.82 6.60 -26.12
CA GLN A 265 -31.06 5.32 -25.45
C GLN A 265 -29.90 4.92 -24.52
N LEU A 266 -28.65 5.10 -24.95
CA LEU A 266 -27.51 4.85 -24.08
C LEU A 266 -27.47 5.84 -22.90
N LEU A 267 -27.75 7.12 -23.17
CA LEU A 267 -27.82 8.14 -22.12
C LEU A 267 -28.87 7.79 -21.06
N HIS A 268 -30.06 7.32 -21.46
CA HIS A 268 -31.11 6.84 -20.56
C HIS A 268 -30.66 5.65 -19.72
N LYS A 269 -30.04 4.64 -20.35
CA LYS A 269 -29.50 3.47 -19.64
C LYS A 269 -28.46 3.87 -18.60
N LEU A 270 -27.53 4.77 -18.97
CA LEU A 270 -26.51 5.30 -18.05
C LEU A 270 -27.15 6.06 -16.90
N TRP A 271 -28.10 6.96 -17.19
CA TRP A 271 -28.79 7.75 -16.19
C TRP A 271 -29.48 6.88 -15.15
N LYS A 272 -30.26 5.89 -15.61
CA LYS A 272 -30.98 4.97 -14.74
C LYS A 272 -30.05 4.14 -13.86
N ARG A 273 -28.95 3.60 -14.41
CA ARG A 273 -28.03 2.72 -13.68
C ARG A 273 -27.06 3.46 -12.74
N LEU A 274 -26.59 4.64 -13.13
CA LEU A 274 -25.60 5.39 -12.34
C LEU A 274 -26.21 6.37 -11.35
N LEU A 275 -27.34 6.99 -11.69
CA LEU A 275 -27.91 8.09 -10.90
C LEU A 275 -29.21 7.72 -10.19
N SER A 276 -29.90 6.65 -10.61
CA SER A 276 -31.13 6.13 -10.01
C SER A 276 -32.21 7.20 -9.74
N GLN A 277 -32.30 8.21 -10.61
CA GLN A 277 -33.18 9.37 -10.46
C GLN A 277 -34.23 9.45 -11.56
N ASP A 278 -35.35 10.11 -11.22
CA ASP A 278 -36.41 10.41 -12.18
C ASP A 278 -35.87 11.29 -13.32
N PRO A 279 -36.18 10.99 -14.60
CA PRO A 279 -35.73 11.78 -15.75
C PRO A 279 -36.08 13.28 -15.72
N SER A 280 -37.12 13.67 -14.97
CA SER A 280 -37.58 15.05 -14.83
C SER A 280 -36.86 15.81 -13.70
N GLU A 281 -36.17 15.12 -12.79
CA GLU A 281 -35.51 15.73 -11.64
C GLU A 281 -34.08 16.20 -11.96
N ASN A 282 -33.70 17.31 -11.31
CA ASN A 282 -32.37 17.90 -11.43
C ASN A 282 -31.34 17.11 -10.60
N ILE A 283 -30.30 16.58 -11.25
CA ILE A 283 -29.28 15.75 -10.59
C ILE A 283 -28.43 16.49 -9.57
N SER A 284 -28.35 17.83 -9.67
CA SER A 284 -27.60 18.64 -8.69
C SER A 284 -28.21 18.65 -7.30
N LYS A 285 -29.48 18.29 -7.13
CA LYS A 285 -30.09 18.16 -5.79
C LYS A 285 -29.36 17.11 -4.93
N ASN A 286 -28.84 16.07 -5.58
CA ASN A 286 -28.14 14.97 -4.92
C ASN A 286 -26.62 15.11 -5.01
N ALA A 287 -26.11 16.28 -5.39
CA ALA A 287 -24.68 16.52 -5.41
C ALA A 287 -24.14 16.69 -3.99
N LYS A 288 -22.99 16.07 -3.69
CA LYS A 288 -22.32 16.23 -2.39
C LYS A 288 -21.90 17.69 -2.12
N ASN A 289 -21.60 18.45 -3.17
CA ASN A 289 -21.29 19.87 -3.08
C ASN A 289 -22.04 20.65 -4.20
N PRO A 290 -23.29 21.05 -3.96
CA PRO A 290 -24.13 21.71 -4.98
C PRO A 290 -23.59 23.08 -5.43
N SER A 291 -22.71 23.71 -4.67
CA SER A 291 -22.08 24.98 -5.04
C SER A 291 -20.79 24.81 -5.85
N HIS A 292 -20.31 23.57 -6.04
CA HIS A 292 -19.12 23.32 -6.84
C HIS A 292 -19.37 23.63 -8.32
N PHE A 293 -18.48 24.39 -8.95
CA PHE A 293 -18.72 24.89 -10.30
C PHE A 293 -18.80 23.78 -11.38
N THR A 294 -18.14 22.62 -11.17
CA THR A 294 -18.20 21.43 -12.07
C THR A 294 -19.43 20.54 -11.87
N VAL A 295 -20.33 20.89 -10.96
CA VAL A 295 -21.54 20.10 -10.65
C VAL A 295 -22.61 20.16 -11.74
N MET A 296 -22.37 20.89 -12.83
CA MET A 296 -23.31 21.02 -13.95
C MET A 296 -22.79 20.25 -15.19
N PRO A 297 -23.69 19.60 -15.96
CA PRO A 297 -23.32 18.96 -17.21
C PRO A 297 -22.66 19.90 -18.20
N LEU A 298 -21.70 19.36 -18.94
CA LEU A 298 -21.12 20.01 -20.11
C LEU A 298 -21.68 19.35 -21.36
N ILE A 299 -22.12 20.14 -22.33
CA ILE A 299 -22.39 19.64 -23.68
C ILE A 299 -21.42 20.30 -24.65
N TYR A 300 -21.12 19.64 -25.76
CA TYR A 300 -20.55 20.34 -26.90
C TYR A 300 -21.31 20.02 -28.18
N PHE A 301 -21.16 20.91 -29.14
CA PHE A 301 -21.52 20.68 -30.53
C PHE A 301 -20.24 20.62 -31.36
N GLU A 302 -20.04 19.49 -32.06
CA GLU A 302 -18.97 19.35 -33.04
C GLU A 302 -19.45 19.90 -34.38
N LEU A 303 -18.71 20.87 -34.90
CA LEU A 303 -18.98 21.60 -36.13
C LEU A 303 -17.92 21.19 -37.18
N ARG A 304 -18.33 21.12 -38.44
CA ARG A 304 -17.46 20.77 -39.57
C ARG A 304 -17.79 21.65 -40.77
N GLU A 305 -16.75 22.01 -41.49
CA GLU A 305 -16.85 22.69 -42.78
C GLU A 305 -17.62 21.79 -43.77
N GLY A 306 -18.56 22.38 -44.51
CA GLY A 306 -19.39 21.66 -45.50
C GLY A 306 -20.42 20.67 -44.93
N HIS A 307 -20.64 20.66 -43.61
CA HIS A 307 -21.72 19.88 -42.99
C HIS A 307 -22.69 20.81 -42.24
N PRO A 308 -23.96 20.89 -42.65
CA PRO A 308 -24.92 21.82 -42.07
C PRO A 308 -25.30 21.49 -40.62
N ASP A 309 -25.25 20.20 -40.26
CA ASP A 309 -25.72 19.76 -38.97
C ASP A 309 -24.58 19.62 -37.94
N PRO A 310 -24.70 20.28 -36.77
CA PRO A 310 -23.81 20.04 -35.65
C PRO A 310 -24.05 18.67 -35.03
N TYR A 311 -23.00 18.09 -34.44
CA TYR A 311 -23.12 16.83 -33.71
C TYR A 311 -22.91 16.97 -32.20
N PRO A 312 -23.90 16.61 -31.39
CA PRO A 312 -23.86 16.86 -29.96
C PRO A 312 -23.16 15.74 -29.16
N LYS A 313 -22.57 16.12 -28.03
CA LYS A 313 -22.05 15.22 -27.00
C LYS A 313 -22.27 15.80 -25.62
N VAL A 314 -22.68 14.97 -24.65
CA VAL A 314 -22.80 15.35 -23.24
C VAL A 314 -21.68 14.76 -22.39
N TYR A 315 -21.33 15.46 -21.32
CA TYR A 315 -20.42 15.10 -20.24
C TYR A 315 -21.16 15.29 -18.91
N ILE A 316 -21.39 14.18 -18.22
CA ILE A 316 -22.03 14.12 -16.90
C ILE A 316 -20.93 14.10 -15.83
N PRO A 317 -20.92 15.03 -14.88
CA PRO A 317 -19.92 15.11 -13.82
C PRO A 317 -20.18 14.09 -12.70
N ILE A 318 -20.08 12.81 -13.04
CA ILE A 318 -20.44 11.66 -12.18
C ILE A 318 -19.75 11.63 -10.81
N ARG A 319 -18.59 12.28 -10.66
CA ARG A 319 -17.90 12.47 -9.37
C ARG A 319 -18.78 13.10 -8.30
N HIS A 320 -19.69 13.97 -8.70
CA HIS A 320 -20.48 14.77 -7.78
C HIS A 320 -21.74 14.06 -7.29
N TYR A 321 -22.20 13.03 -8.01
CA TYR A 321 -23.50 12.39 -7.78
C TYR A 321 -23.41 10.95 -7.29
N SER A 322 -22.23 10.33 -7.37
CA SER A 322 -22.05 8.93 -6.98
C SER A 322 -21.41 8.82 -5.59
N GLU A 323 -21.67 7.71 -4.90
CA GLU A 323 -21.15 7.50 -3.55
C GLU A 323 -19.66 7.18 -3.54
N THR A 324 -19.22 6.23 -4.36
CA THR A 324 -17.85 5.67 -4.39
C THR A 324 -17.39 5.38 -5.81
N ASP A 325 -16.07 5.33 -6.04
CA ASP A 325 -15.55 4.92 -7.36
C ASP A 325 -15.90 3.45 -7.69
N LYS A 326 -16.09 2.58 -6.70
CA LYS A 326 -16.53 1.19 -6.89
C LYS A 326 -17.92 1.13 -7.50
N SER A 327 -18.86 1.93 -6.99
CA SER A 327 -20.23 1.99 -7.52
C SER A 327 -20.25 2.44 -8.99
N ILE A 328 -19.42 3.44 -9.33
CA ILE A 328 -19.26 3.92 -10.71
C ILE A 328 -18.65 2.83 -11.59
N ALA A 329 -17.55 2.21 -11.14
CA ALA A 329 -16.84 1.19 -11.91
C ALA A 329 -17.72 -0.03 -12.19
N ALA A 330 -18.49 -0.49 -11.20
CA ALA A 330 -19.43 -1.61 -11.35
C ALA A 330 -20.56 -1.27 -12.33
N ALA A 331 -21.19 -0.11 -12.19
CA ALA A 331 -22.25 0.30 -13.12
C ALA A 331 -21.74 0.48 -14.55
N LEU A 332 -20.50 0.96 -14.74
CA LEU A 332 -19.89 1.05 -16.06
C LEU A 332 -19.52 -0.33 -16.61
N ASP A 333 -19.02 -1.25 -15.78
CA ASP A 333 -18.69 -2.62 -16.17
C ASP A 333 -19.92 -3.36 -16.70
N ASP A 334 -21.05 -3.27 -15.99
CA ASP A 334 -22.33 -3.83 -16.43
C ASP A 334 -22.77 -3.24 -17.78
N ILE A 335 -22.68 -1.91 -17.93
CA ILE A 335 -23.08 -1.26 -19.17
C ILE A 335 -22.16 -1.68 -20.31
N TYR A 336 -20.86 -1.81 -20.08
CA TYR A 336 -19.92 -2.20 -21.13
C TYR A 336 -20.11 -3.65 -21.52
N THR A 337 -20.48 -4.51 -20.57
CA THR A 337 -20.88 -5.89 -20.81
C THR A 337 -22.16 -5.96 -21.65
N ASP A 338 -23.19 -5.18 -21.31
CA ASP A 338 -24.44 -5.08 -22.08
C ASP A 338 -24.21 -4.64 -23.54
N LEU A 339 -23.21 -3.78 -23.77
CA LEU A 339 -22.84 -3.31 -25.10
C LEU A 339 -21.90 -4.28 -25.86
N GLY A 340 -21.53 -5.41 -25.24
CA GLY A 340 -20.59 -6.38 -25.79
C GLY A 340 -19.16 -5.85 -25.94
N ALA A 341 -18.81 -4.79 -25.20
CA ALA A 341 -17.50 -4.13 -25.31
C ALA A 341 -16.42 -4.81 -24.46
N VAL A 342 -16.80 -5.45 -23.35
CA VAL A 342 -15.94 -6.16 -22.39
C VAL A 342 -16.67 -7.36 -21.79
N GLN A 343 -15.94 -8.27 -21.15
CA GLN A 343 -16.54 -9.33 -20.33
C GLN A 343 -16.95 -8.79 -18.94
N SER A 344 -17.92 -9.46 -18.30
CA SER A 344 -18.33 -9.10 -16.94
C SER A 344 -17.14 -9.13 -15.97
N GLY A 345 -16.98 -8.07 -15.21
CA GLY A 345 -15.89 -7.83 -14.27
C GLY A 345 -14.61 -7.27 -14.90
N GLU A 346 -14.47 -7.25 -16.22
CA GLU A 346 -13.21 -6.88 -16.89
C GLU A 346 -12.83 -5.41 -16.65
N PHE A 347 -13.78 -4.48 -16.74
CA PHE A 347 -13.54 -3.05 -16.61
C PHE A 347 -13.32 -2.65 -15.16
N ILE A 348 -14.12 -3.14 -14.22
CA ILE A 348 -13.90 -2.85 -12.78
C ILE A 348 -12.55 -3.40 -12.32
N ASN A 349 -12.16 -4.60 -12.78
CA ASN A 349 -10.85 -5.17 -12.46
C ASN A 349 -9.70 -4.38 -13.08
N LEU A 350 -9.87 -3.87 -14.30
CA LEU A 350 -8.90 -2.96 -14.93
C LEU A 350 -8.68 -1.71 -14.07
N ILE A 351 -9.77 -1.05 -13.65
CA ILE A 351 -9.67 0.17 -12.83
C ILE A 351 -9.05 -0.12 -11.47
N SER A 352 -9.43 -1.23 -10.80
CA SER A 352 -8.82 -1.64 -9.53
C SER A 352 -7.31 -1.88 -9.65
N ARG A 353 -6.84 -2.47 -10.76
CA ARG A 353 -5.40 -2.68 -10.99
C ARG A 353 -4.65 -1.39 -11.34
N VAL A 354 -5.26 -0.50 -12.12
CA VAL A 354 -4.62 0.75 -12.55
C VAL A 354 -4.53 1.76 -11.40
N PHE A 355 -5.52 1.74 -10.50
CA PHE A 355 -5.59 2.63 -9.33
C PHE A 355 -5.49 1.84 -8.02
N ASP A 356 -4.52 0.94 -7.95
CA ASP A 356 -4.23 0.05 -6.81
C ASP A 356 -3.79 0.76 -5.51
N HIS A 357 -3.57 2.08 -5.58
CA HIS A 357 -3.16 2.92 -4.45
C HIS A 357 -4.25 3.16 -3.39
N ARG A 358 -5.50 2.71 -3.64
CA ARG A 358 -6.63 2.73 -2.69
C ARG A 358 -7.73 1.80 -3.13
N GLU A 359 -8.57 1.32 -2.20
CA GLU A 359 -9.76 0.59 -2.61
C GLU A 359 -10.80 1.53 -3.25
N LEU A 360 -11.41 1.07 -4.35
CA LEU A 360 -12.42 1.86 -5.07
C LEU A 360 -13.66 2.16 -4.20
N GLY A 361 -13.90 1.35 -3.16
CA GLY A 361 -15.04 1.51 -2.24
C GLY A 361 -14.88 2.63 -1.22
N GLU A 362 -13.67 3.17 -1.01
CA GLU A 362 -13.41 4.11 0.09
C GLU A 362 -14.01 5.50 -0.11
N LYS A 363 -13.83 6.06 -1.31
CA LYS A 363 -14.25 7.43 -1.68
C LYS A 363 -14.31 7.58 -3.18
N GLN A 364 -15.02 8.59 -3.67
CA GLN A 364 -14.98 9.00 -5.06
C GLN A 364 -13.74 9.87 -5.35
N GLY A 365 -13.32 9.91 -6.62
CA GLY A 365 -12.29 10.82 -7.05
C GLY A 365 -11.52 10.36 -8.28
N ILE A 366 -11.51 9.06 -8.58
CA ILE A 366 -10.90 8.55 -9.81
C ILE A 366 -11.73 9.03 -10.99
N PHE A 367 -13.04 8.82 -10.98
CA PHE A 367 -13.90 9.18 -12.11
C PHE A 367 -14.35 10.63 -12.03
N THR A 368 -14.06 11.45 -13.04
CA THR A 368 -14.47 12.87 -13.08
C THR A 368 -15.74 13.09 -13.90
N TYR A 369 -15.68 12.73 -15.18
CA TYR A 369 -16.79 12.87 -16.12
C TYR A 369 -17.02 11.57 -16.90
N LEU A 370 -18.29 11.32 -17.18
CA LEU A 370 -18.75 10.33 -18.14
C LEU A 370 -19.31 11.05 -19.35
N SER A 371 -19.01 10.60 -20.57
CA SER A 371 -19.44 11.34 -21.75
C SER A 371 -20.03 10.48 -22.86
N VAL A 372 -21.17 10.89 -23.42
CA VAL A 372 -21.97 10.16 -24.42
C VAL A 372 -22.12 11.02 -25.68
N ALA A 373 -21.67 10.54 -26.84
CA ALA A 373 -21.81 11.27 -28.10
C ALA A 373 -22.98 10.76 -28.94
N MET A 374 -23.74 11.65 -29.57
CA MET A 374 -24.87 11.29 -30.44
C MET A 374 -24.37 11.00 -31.87
N LYS A 375 -23.56 9.95 -32.03
CA LYS A 375 -22.88 9.60 -33.30
C LYS A 375 -22.84 8.10 -33.55
N LYS A 376 -22.82 7.71 -34.83
CA LYS A 376 -22.54 6.31 -35.23
C LYS A 376 -21.20 5.83 -34.68
N GLY A 377 -21.21 4.66 -34.06
CA GLY A 377 -20.02 3.94 -33.61
C GLY A 377 -19.28 3.24 -34.76
N LYS A 378 -18.07 2.72 -34.50
CA LYS A 378 -17.25 1.94 -35.44
C LYS A 378 -17.11 0.46 -35.04
N ILE A 379 -17.96 -0.05 -34.14
CA ILE A 379 -17.82 -1.43 -33.67
C ILE A 379 -18.37 -2.36 -34.77
N GLN A 380 -17.46 -2.79 -35.64
CA GLN A 380 -17.68 -3.87 -36.60
C GLN A 380 -17.62 -5.19 -35.83
N GLN A 381 -18.79 -5.72 -35.47
CA GLN A 381 -19.14 -7.14 -35.41
C GLN A 381 -20.58 -7.19 -34.86
N SER A 382 -21.58 -7.29 -35.75
CA SER A 382 -23.04 -7.14 -35.54
C SER A 382 -23.59 -5.72 -35.81
N PRO A 383 -24.82 -5.57 -36.34
CA PRO A 383 -25.28 -4.32 -36.94
C PRO A 383 -25.46 -3.18 -35.92
N ASP A 384 -24.66 -2.12 -36.08
CA ASP A 384 -24.95 -0.70 -35.79
C ASP A 384 -25.67 -0.35 -34.46
N LEU A 385 -25.19 -0.83 -33.30
CA LEU A 385 -25.78 -0.46 -32.00
C LEU A 385 -24.73 -0.20 -30.91
N SER A 386 -24.11 1.00 -30.88
CA SER A 386 -23.60 1.67 -29.67
C SER A 386 -22.93 3.03 -29.98
N PRO A 387 -23.37 4.16 -29.38
CA PRO A 387 -22.67 5.45 -29.47
C PRO A 387 -21.35 5.44 -28.65
N PRO A 388 -20.34 6.29 -28.97
CA PRO A 388 -19.07 6.27 -28.26
C PRO A 388 -19.18 6.91 -26.87
N LEU A 389 -18.95 6.10 -25.84
CA LEU A 389 -18.85 6.50 -24.43
C LEU A 389 -17.37 6.71 -24.04
N LYS A 390 -17.08 7.61 -23.09
CA LYS A 390 -15.70 7.92 -22.64
C LYS A 390 -15.67 8.43 -21.21
N VAL A 391 -14.71 7.95 -20.43
CA VAL A 391 -14.55 8.22 -19.00
C VAL A 391 -13.26 8.99 -18.74
N ALA A 392 -13.27 10.00 -17.86
CA ALA A 392 -12.09 10.76 -17.43
C ALA A 392 -11.61 10.31 -16.03
N LEU A 393 -10.28 10.20 -15.84
CA LEU A 393 -9.65 9.65 -14.63
C LEU A 393 -8.62 10.62 -13.96
N ASP A 394 -8.50 10.58 -12.63
CA ASP A 394 -7.66 11.44 -11.75
C ASP A 394 -6.58 10.64 -10.95
N ILE A 395 -5.44 11.26 -10.56
CA ILE A 395 -4.17 10.63 -10.11
C ILE A 395 -3.73 11.09 -8.69
N LYS A 396 -4.69 11.50 -7.86
CA LYS A 396 -4.55 12.21 -6.58
C LYS A 396 -3.44 11.78 -5.58
N HIS A 397 -3.22 10.49 -5.29
CA HIS A 397 -2.38 10.09 -4.13
C HIS A 397 -0.90 9.89 -4.45
N GLY A 398 -0.56 9.44 -5.66
CA GLY A 398 0.84 9.35 -6.10
C GLY A 398 1.52 10.71 -6.04
N LEU A 399 0.82 11.76 -6.48
CA LEU A 399 1.29 13.15 -6.51
C LEU A 399 1.83 13.66 -5.16
N ARG A 400 1.15 13.34 -4.05
CA ARG A 400 1.54 13.81 -2.71
C ARG A 400 2.83 13.16 -2.22
N LEU A 401 2.96 11.84 -2.45
CA LEU A 401 4.13 11.06 -2.05
C LEU A 401 5.36 11.41 -2.87
N ILE A 402 5.21 11.59 -4.18
CA ILE A 402 6.34 11.98 -5.02
C ILE A 402 6.73 13.43 -4.74
N ARG A 403 5.77 14.32 -4.45
CA ARG A 403 6.07 15.68 -3.97
C ARG A 403 6.94 15.65 -2.71
N TRP A 404 6.59 14.81 -1.74
CA TRP A 404 7.39 14.63 -0.54
C TRP A 404 8.80 14.13 -0.86
N LEU A 405 8.92 13.06 -1.64
CA LEU A 405 10.22 12.45 -1.98
C LEU A 405 11.15 13.45 -2.66
N ASN A 406 10.62 14.30 -3.53
CA ASN A 406 11.45 15.26 -4.25
C ASN A 406 11.90 16.42 -3.36
N ILE A 407 11.02 16.93 -2.49
CA ILE A 407 11.44 17.91 -1.47
C ILE A 407 12.49 17.30 -0.54
N PHE A 408 12.35 16.01 -0.21
CA PHE A 408 13.35 15.28 0.56
C PHE A 408 14.70 15.20 -0.18
N THR A 409 14.73 14.83 -1.46
CA THR A 409 15.97 14.81 -2.27
C THR A 409 16.63 16.18 -2.41
N ILE A 410 15.86 17.27 -2.52
CA ILE A 410 16.38 18.64 -2.50
C ILE A 410 17.06 18.92 -1.16
N LYS A 411 16.31 18.72 -0.08
CA LYS A 411 16.75 19.03 1.28
C LYS A 411 17.91 18.13 1.70
N LEU A 412 18.04 16.93 1.14
CA LEU A 412 19.25 16.11 1.25
C LEU A 412 20.51 16.82 0.75
N ARG A 413 20.44 17.86 -0.08
CA ARG A 413 21.61 18.64 -0.53
C ARG A 413 21.65 20.05 0.05
N THR A 414 20.49 20.67 0.25
CA THR A 414 20.41 22.09 0.58
C THR A 414 20.18 22.40 2.06
N ALA A 415 19.57 21.48 2.83
CA ALA A 415 19.28 21.73 4.23
C ALA A 415 20.57 21.94 5.04
N THR A 416 20.57 22.89 5.96
CA THR A 416 21.71 23.11 6.87
C THR A 416 21.31 22.91 8.32
N SER A 417 20.01 22.91 8.62
CA SER A 417 19.47 22.71 9.97
C SER A 417 18.25 21.77 9.99
N TRP A 418 17.70 21.51 11.17
CA TRP A 418 16.52 20.66 11.33
C TRP A 418 15.23 21.39 10.93
N GLU A 419 15.18 22.72 11.10
CA GLU A 419 14.05 23.58 10.70
C GLU A 419 13.75 23.41 9.20
N ASP A 420 14.80 23.26 8.39
CA ASP A 420 14.69 23.01 6.95
C ASP A 420 13.90 21.74 6.61
N LEU A 421 13.90 20.74 7.49
CA LEU A 421 13.26 19.44 7.29
C LEU A 421 11.87 19.34 7.94
N SER A 422 11.43 20.39 8.65
CA SER A 422 10.15 20.40 9.39
C SER A 422 8.90 20.30 8.51
N ASP A 423 9.00 20.68 7.24
CA ASP A 423 7.91 20.52 6.26
C ASP A 423 7.77 19.10 5.72
N LEU A 424 8.84 18.31 5.82
CA LEU A 424 8.87 16.92 5.37
C LEU A 424 8.44 15.97 6.48
N PHE A 425 8.84 16.21 7.71
CA PHE A 425 8.66 15.25 8.79
C PHE A 425 7.70 15.79 9.84
N THR A 426 6.93 14.90 10.48
CA THR A 426 6.21 15.27 11.70
C THR A 426 7.19 15.55 12.83
N SER A 427 6.81 16.33 13.83
CA SER A 427 7.69 16.61 14.98
C SER A 427 8.08 15.32 15.74
N ASN A 428 7.16 14.35 15.80
CA ASN A 428 7.34 13.03 16.39
C ASN A 428 7.80 11.95 15.38
N CYS A 429 8.40 12.34 14.26
CA CYS A 429 8.81 11.39 13.23
C CYS A 429 9.84 10.38 13.74
N ARG A 430 9.94 9.25 13.05
CA ARG A 430 10.94 8.20 13.35
C ARG A 430 11.68 7.75 12.12
N TRP A 431 12.91 7.31 12.34
CA TRP A 431 13.79 6.80 11.31
C TRP A 431 14.48 5.54 11.80
N SER A 432 14.45 4.47 11.02
CA SER A 432 15.23 3.26 11.25
C SER A 432 16.09 2.96 10.03
N ASP A 433 17.41 2.95 10.21
CA ASP A 433 18.36 2.54 9.17
C ASP A 433 18.92 1.15 9.47
N LEU A 434 18.62 0.20 8.57
CA LEU A 434 19.11 -1.17 8.60
C LEU A 434 20.23 -1.33 7.57
N LEU A 435 21.36 -0.67 7.82
CA LEU A 435 22.60 -0.68 7.03
C LEU A 435 22.54 0.00 5.65
N SER A 436 21.55 0.85 5.38
CA SER A 436 21.39 1.51 4.07
C SER A 436 22.37 2.65 3.89
N HIS A 437 22.47 3.53 4.89
CA HIS A 437 23.31 4.74 4.87
C HIS A 437 24.41 4.72 5.92
N SER A 438 24.14 4.10 7.06
CA SER A 438 25.09 3.94 8.15
C SER A 438 25.64 2.52 8.20
N SER A 439 26.75 2.39 8.93
CA SER A 439 27.47 1.14 9.19
C SER A 439 26.90 0.30 10.32
N ARG A 440 25.88 0.83 11.00
CA ARG A 440 25.25 0.23 12.16
C ARG A 440 23.75 0.30 12.05
N PHE A 441 23.05 -0.49 12.85
CA PHE A 441 21.63 -0.30 13.06
C PHE A 441 21.38 1.04 13.77
N CYS A 442 20.57 1.90 13.16
CA CYS A 442 20.24 3.21 13.71
C CYS A 442 18.74 3.31 13.90
N LYS A 443 18.28 3.72 15.09
CA LYS A 443 16.88 4.04 15.39
C LYS A 443 16.83 5.42 16.03
N LEU A 444 16.07 6.32 15.41
CA LEU A 444 15.97 7.73 15.80
C LEU A 444 14.51 8.11 15.98
N SER A 445 14.26 9.00 16.94
CA SER A 445 12.93 9.49 17.26
C SER A 445 12.96 11.00 17.46
N GLY A 446 12.00 11.68 16.84
CA GLY A 446 11.91 13.13 16.85
C GLY A 446 12.67 13.78 15.68
N LEU A 447 12.14 14.91 15.21
CA LEU A 447 12.65 15.63 14.05
C LEU A 447 14.14 16.00 14.17
N HIS A 448 14.58 16.43 15.35
CA HIS A 448 15.95 16.89 15.54
C HIS A 448 16.98 15.78 15.28
N ASP A 449 16.79 14.60 15.87
CA ASP A 449 17.72 13.48 15.73
C ASP A 449 17.70 12.91 14.31
N VAL A 450 16.51 12.81 13.71
CA VAL A 450 16.34 12.40 12.31
C VAL A 450 17.04 13.38 11.37
N ALA A 451 16.87 14.69 11.58
CA ALA A 451 17.54 15.72 10.79
C ALA A 451 19.06 15.64 10.92
N LYS A 452 19.59 15.47 12.13
CA LYS A 452 21.04 15.34 12.37
C LYS A 452 21.62 14.16 11.59
N PHE A 453 20.98 12.99 11.65
CA PHE A 453 21.40 11.81 10.90
C PHE A 453 21.31 12.00 9.38
N ILE A 454 20.26 12.66 8.89
CA ILE A 454 20.13 12.99 7.48
C ILE A 454 21.31 13.87 7.01
N LEU A 455 21.64 14.91 7.78
CA LEU A 455 22.69 15.86 7.44
C LEU A 455 24.09 15.27 7.56
N GLN A 456 24.30 14.29 8.44
CA GLN A 456 25.62 13.70 8.72
C GLN A 456 25.85 12.40 7.95
N ASP A 457 24.99 11.40 8.10
CA ASP A 457 25.21 10.03 7.62
C ASP A 457 24.61 9.80 6.22
N VAL A 458 23.34 10.19 6.03
CA VAL A 458 22.63 9.94 4.76
C VAL A 458 23.34 10.62 3.60
N ARG A 459 23.81 11.86 3.77
CA ARG A 459 24.58 12.59 2.75
C ARG A 459 25.88 11.88 2.37
N GLN A 460 26.60 11.33 3.33
CA GLN A 460 27.91 10.70 3.11
C GLN A 460 27.81 9.44 2.24
N SER A 461 26.72 8.69 2.37
CA SER A 461 26.44 7.50 1.57
C SER A 461 26.12 7.77 0.08
N LYS A 462 26.06 9.05 -0.31
CA LYS A 462 25.82 9.55 -1.69
C LYS A 462 24.64 8.85 -2.39
N PRO A 463 23.42 8.93 -1.85
CA PRO A 463 22.28 8.21 -2.38
C PRO A 463 21.83 8.73 -3.75
N ARG A 464 21.40 7.82 -4.63
CA ARG A 464 21.01 8.10 -6.04
C ARG A 464 19.85 7.19 -6.45
N GLY A 465 19.07 7.58 -7.45
CA GLY A 465 18.01 6.74 -7.98
C GLY A 465 16.81 6.54 -7.06
N PHE A 466 16.51 7.52 -6.19
CA PHE A 466 15.30 7.47 -5.36
C PHE A 466 14.05 7.29 -6.23
N CYS A 467 13.32 6.22 -6.01
CA CYS A 467 12.14 5.86 -6.79
C CYS A 467 11.06 5.26 -5.87
N LEU A 468 9.82 5.70 -6.02
CA LEU A 468 8.68 5.03 -5.39
C LEU A 468 8.28 3.80 -6.22
N LEU A 469 8.07 2.68 -5.54
CA LEU A 469 7.54 1.47 -6.17
C LEU A 469 6.01 1.46 -6.11
N PRO A 470 5.33 0.78 -7.07
CA PRO A 470 3.88 0.56 -7.02
C PRO A 470 3.44 -0.15 -5.72
N GLY A 471 2.18 0.05 -5.32
CA GLY A 471 1.62 -0.53 -4.09
C GLY A 471 1.63 0.44 -2.90
N VAL A 472 0.83 1.50 -2.98
CA VAL A 472 0.58 2.41 -1.85
C VAL A 472 -0.52 1.80 -0.99
N HIS A 473 -0.23 1.45 0.26
CA HIS A 473 -1.25 0.91 1.17
C HIS A 473 -1.77 2.02 2.09
N ARG A 474 -3.08 2.17 2.15
CA ARG A 474 -3.76 3.13 3.02
C ARG A 474 -4.19 2.43 4.30
N ILE A 475 -3.95 3.08 5.44
CA ILE A 475 -4.50 2.66 6.72
C ILE A 475 -5.34 3.83 7.24
N SER A 476 -6.65 3.65 7.32
CA SER A 476 -7.56 4.65 7.87
C SER A 476 -8.15 4.09 9.16
N TYR A 477 -7.90 4.77 10.28
CA TYR A 477 -8.61 4.49 11.54
C TYR A 477 -9.78 5.47 11.65
N ALA A 478 -10.90 5.05 12.24
CA ALA A 478 -12.14 5.82 12.26
C ALA A 478 -12.01 7.22 12.90
N GLU A 479 -10.98 7.47 13.72
CA GLU A 479 -10.77 8.72 14.46
C GLU A 479 -9.46 9.47 14.14
N ASN A 480 -8.63 9.04 13.16
CA ASN A 480 -7.27 9.58 12.95
C ASN A 480 -7.01 10.09 11.52
N PRO A 481 -5.96 10.93 11.32
CA PRO A 481 -5.58 11.41 9.99
C PRO A 481 -5.29 10.26 9.02
N GLU A 482 -5.59 10.49 7.74
CA GLU A 482 -5.32 9.55 6.65
C GLU A 482 -3.83 9.17 6.63
N LEU A 483 -3.52 7.91 6.99
CA LEU A 483 -2.17 7.38 6.85
C LEU A 483 -1.99 6.75 5.47
N ILE A 484 -0.89 7.12 4.84
CA ILE A 484 -0.50 6.57 3.54
C ILE A 484 0.86 5.91 3.71
N THR A 485 1.01 4.68 3.24
CA THR A 485 2.31 3.99 3.23
C THR A 485 2.83 3.85 1.81
N ALA A 486 4.13 4.06 1.63
CA ALA A 486 4.78 3.95 0.33
C ALA A 486 6.07 3.15 0.45
N ARG A 487 6.42 2.47 -0.65
CA ARG A 487 7.71 1.79 -0.80
C ARG A 487 8.63 2.65 -1.66
N ALA A 488 9.87 2.80 -1.23
CA ALA A 488 10.91 3.47 -2.01
C ALA A 488 12.11 2.55 -2.24
N VAL A 489 12.87 2.77 -3.31
CA VAL A 489 14.16 2.16 -3.59
C VAL A 489 15.16 3.20 -4.06
N TRP A 490 16.44 2.98 -3.79
CA TRP A 490 17.55 3.82 -4.25
C TRP A 490 18.85 3.03 -4.16
N ASN A 491 19.95 3.61 -4.62
CA ASN A 491 21.30 3.08 -4.48
C ASN A 491 22.12 3.99 -3.58
N THR A 492 23.02 3.41 -2.79
CA THR A 492 24.06 4.10 -2.03
C THR A 492 25.44 3.55 -2.41
N THR A 493 26.50 4.09 -1.82
CA THR A 493 27.83 3.47 -1.88
C THR A 493 27.85 2.05 -1.31
N ASN A 494 26.95 1.75 -0.37
CA ASN A 494 26.88 0.46 0.31
C ASN A 494 26.10 -0.58 -0.51
N GLY A 495 25.27 -0.16 -1.46
CA GLY A 495 24.58 -1.04 -2.40
C GLY A 495 23.15 -0.63 -2.72
N GLU A 496 22.33 -1.61 -3.09
CA GLU A 496 20.91 -1.41 -3.41
C GLU A 496 20.10 -1.33 -2.10
N CYS A 497 19.26 -0.32 -1.96
CA CYS A 497 18.49 -0.05 -0.74
C CYS A 497 16.99 0.06 -1.03
N SER A 498 16.17 -0.18 0.00
CA SER A 498 14.74 0.07 -0.04
C SER A 498 14.20 0.63 1.27
N ALA A 499 13.04 1.29 1.23
CA ALA A 499 12.34 1.79 2.41
C ALA A 499 10.85 1.47 2.38
N ALA A 500 10.29 1.37 3.57
CA ALA A 500 8.89 1.64 3.84
C ALA A 500 8.73 2.97 4.56
N ILE A 501 7.85 3.82 4.04
CA ILE A 501 7.60 5.15 4.57
C ILE A 501 6.12 5.29 4.89
N THR A 502 5.81 5.66 6.12
CA THR A 502 4.45 6.00 6.57
C THR A 502 4.30 7.51 6.63
N PHE A 503 3.25 8.02 6.02
CA PHE A 503 2.92 9.43 5.92
C PHE A 503 1.63 9.74 6.65
N VAL A 504 1.58 10.91 7.26
CA VAL A 504 0.36 11.55 7.77
C VAL A 504 -0.04 12.64 6.79
N ILE A 505 -1.31 12.62 6.38
CA ILE A 505 -1.92 13.77 5.69
C ILE A 505 -2.49 14.71 6.75
N THR A 506 -1.93 15.91 6.86
CA THR A 506 -2.43 16.93 7.79
C THR A 506 -3.83 17.40 7.37
N PRO A 507 -4.62 18.03 8.26
CA PRO A 507 -5.90 18.66 7.90
C PRO A 507 -5.76 19.71 6.79
N THR A 508 -4.59 20.35 6.68
CA THR A 508 -4.23 21.31 5.62
C THR A 508 -3.83 20.64 4.30
N GLY A 509 -3.84 19.30 4.23
CA GLY A 509 -3.51 18.52 3.04
C GLY A 509 -2.01 18.31 2.78
N GLN A 510 -1.13 18.72 3.71
CA GLN A 510 0.30 18.46 3.62
C GLN A 510 0.59 16.99 3.92
N CYS A 511 1.50 16.40 3.15
CA CYS A 511 1.98 15.04 3.36
C CYS A 511 3.29 15.10 4.14
N LYS A 512 3.34 14.57 5.35
CA LYS A 512 4.55 14.52 6.18
C LYS A 512 4.90 13.09 6.56
N ALA A 513 6.17 12.73 6.49
CA ALA A 513 6.65 11.42 6.92
C ALA A 513 6.59 11.33 8.44
N LEU A 514 5.90 10.29 8.91
CA LEU A 514 5.81 9.91 10.32
C LEU A 514 6.84 8.84 10.66
N SER A 515 7.09 7.88 9.76
CA SER A 515 8.04 6.79 9.99
C SER A 515 8.74 6.41 8.70
N VAL A 516 10.06 6.27 8.74
CA VAL A 516 10.89 5.76 7.64
C VAL A 516 11.66 4.55 8.15
N VAL A 517 11.47 3.40 7.52
CA VAL A 517 12.27 2.19 7.78
C VAL A 517 12.94 1.75 6.51
N MET A 518 14.26 1.80 6.52
CA MET A 518 15.08 1.50 5.36
C MET A 518 16.03 0.35 5.60
N GLN A 519 16.38 -0.33 4.53
CA GLN A 519 17.16 -1.55 4.56
C GLN A 519 18.09 -1.67 3.35
N LEU A 520 19.30 -2.16 3.59
CA LEU A 520 20.16 -2.68 2.53
C LEU A 520 19.59 -4.00 1.97
N GLU A 521 19.47 -4.07 0.66
CA GLU A 521 18.93 -5.23 -0.06
C GLU A 521 20.03 -6.08 -0.70
N ALA A 522 21.08 -5.44 -1.22
CA ALA A 522 22.20 -6.12 -1.85
C ALA A 522 23.47 -5.24 -1.85
N LEU A 523 24.65 -5.88 -1.83
CA LEU A 523 25.93 -5.21 -2.03
C LEU A 523 26.13 -4.78 -3.51
N PRO A 524 27.06 -3.85 -3.82
CA PRO A 524 27.23 -3.30 -5.17
C PRO A 524 27.60 -4.35 -6.23
N ARG A 525 26.93 -4.35 -7.39
CA ARG A 525 27.04 -5.37 -8.45
C ARG A 525 28.42 -5.48 -9.14
N ASN A 526 29.29 -4.49 -9.03
CA ASN A 526 30.55 -4.41 -9.78
C ASN A 526 31.71 -5.22 -9.18
N ARG A 527 31.47 -6.09 -8.20
CA ARG A 527 32.52 -6.87 -7.54
C ARG A 527 32.25 -8.38 -7.66
N PRO A 528 33.30 -9.22 -7.74
CA PRO A 528 33.14 -10.66 -7.92
C PRO A 528 32.23 -11.24 -6.82
N ARG A 529 31.23 -12.04 -7.22
CA ARG A 529 30.39 -12.81 -6.28
C ARG A 529 31.09 -14.07 -5.74
N ALA A 530 32.30 -14.36 -6.21
CA ALA A 530 33.01 -15.57 -5.86
C ALA A 530 33.49 -15.48 -4.40
N VAL A 531 32.83 -16.23 -3.52
CA VAL A 531 33.28 -16.47 -2.15
C VAL A 531 34.64 -17.17 -2.21
N LYS A 532 35.60 -16.75 -1.38
CA LYS A 532 36.98 -17.28 -1.40
C LYS A 532 37.01 -18.80 -1.15
N CYS A 533 38.07 -19.45 -1.66
CA CYS A 533 38.33 -20.86 -1.38
C CYS A 533 38.57 -21.05 0.12
N LEU A 534 37.92 -22.06 0.72
CA LEU A 534 37.91 -22.30 2.15
C LEU A 534 39.29 -22.74 2.67
N SER A 535 39.83 -22.05 3.67
CA SER A 535 40.97 -22.53 4.48
C SER A 535 40.54 -23.40 5.68
N VAL A 536 39.22 -23.50 5.93
CA VAL A 536 38.58 -24.20 7.05
C VAL A 536 37.40 -25.06 6.57
N GLY A 537 36.78 -25.85 7.46
CA GLY A 537 35.71 -26.77 7.07
C GLY A 537 34.47 -26.12 6.45
N TYR A 538 34.03 -24.98 7.00
CA TYR A 538 32.80 -24.27 6.64
C TYR A 538 32.97 -22.74 6.66
N HIS A 539 32.17 -22.01 5.87
CA HIS A 539 32.11 -20.55 6.02
C HIS A 539 31.41 -20.19 7.33
N ALA A 540 30.26 -20.83 7.60
CA ALA A 540 29.49 -20.60 8.82
C ALA A 540 28.96 -21.92 9.43
N VAL A 541 28.88 -21.96 10.75
CA VAL A 541 28.16 -22.99 11.50
C VAL A 541 27.02 -22.32 12.27
N VAL A 542 25.80 -22.80 12.06
CA VAL A 542 24.57 -22.29 12.69
C VAL A 542 24.09 -23.29 13.73
N VAL A 543 24.01 -22.86 14.99
CA VAL A 543 23.53 -23.70 16.10
C VAL A 543 22.05 -23.42 16.35
N GLY A 544 21.19 -24.37 15.99
CA GLY A 544 19.73 -24.32 16.09
C GLY A 544 19.07 -24.34 14.71
N GLY A 545 18.23 -25.33 14.45
CA GLY A 545 17.41 -25.50 13.23
C GLY A 545 15.99 -24.93 13.38
N GLY A 546 15.83 -23.89 14.20
CA GLY A 546 14.58 -23.13 14.34
C GLY A 546 14.40 -22.06 13.24
N LEU A 547 13.38 -21.20 13.39
CA LEU A 547 13.04 -20.16 12.41
C LEU A 547 14.23 -19.26 12.03
N ALA A 548 14.96 -18.77 13.03
CA ALA A 548 16.12 -17.90 12.84
C ALA A 548 17.26 -18.65 12.12
N GLY A 549 17.62 -19.84 12.62
CA GLY A 549 18.73 -20.61 12.06
C GLY A 549 18.47 -21.08 10.62
N LEU A 550 17.25 -21.54 10.32
CA LEU A 550 16.86 -21.91 8.96
C LEU A 550 16.84 -20.69 8.01
N SER A 551 16.37 -19.53 8.49
CA SER A 551 16.36 -18.30 7.69
C SER A 551 17.78 -17.85 7.34
N THR A 552 18.68 -17.85 8.33
CA THR A 552 20.09 -17.49 8.16
C THR A 552 20.82 -18.47 7.25
N ALA A 553 20.67 -19.78 7.47
CA ALA A 553 21.28 -20.81 6.65
C ALA A 553 20.86 -20.69 5.17
N ALA A 554 19.57 -20.41 4.92
CA ALA A 554 19.07 -20.23 3.56
C ALA A 554 19.68 -19.02 2.84
N ARG A 555 19.81 -17.88 3.54
CA ARG A 555 20.41 -16.67 2.97
C ARG A 555 21.89 -16.87 2.67
N LEU A 556 22.64 -17.48 3.58
CA LEU A 556 24.06 -17.79 3.37
C LEU A 556 24.26 -18.82 2.25
N GLY A 557 23.42 -19.85 2.18
CA GLY A 557 23.44 -20.85 1.12
C GLY A 557 23.10 -20.28 -0.27
N ASP A 558 22.17 -19.33 -0.35
CA ASP A 558 21.84 -18.60 -1.59
C ASP A 558 23.02 -17.75 -2.11
N LEU A 559 23.87 -17.26 -1.19
CA LEU A 559 25.14 -16.61 -1.53
C LEU A 559 26.26 -17.58 -1.91
N GLY A 560 25.98 -18.90 -1.96
CA GLY A 560 26.95 -19.94 -2.32
C GLY A 560 27.90 -20.32 -1.19
N MET A 561 27.62 -19.92 0.07
CA MET A 561 28.47 -20.26 1.20
C MET A 561 28.21 -21.69 1.68
N LYS A 562 29.28 -22.42 1.98
CA LYS A 562 29.23 -23.71 2.67
C LYS A 562 28.85 -23.52 4.15
N VAL A 563 27.65 -23.97 4.53
CA VAL A 563 27.07 -23.80 5.88
C VAL A 563 26.71 -25.15 6.48
N LEU A 564 27.00 -25.32 7.76
CA LEU A 564 26.53 -26.45 8.58
C LEU A 564 25.52 -25.96 9.62
N VAL A 565 24.34 -26.58 9.66
CA VAL A 565 23.33 -26.36 10.70
C VAL A 565 23.34 -27.52 11.69
N VAL A 566 23.42 -27.20 12.97
CA VAL A 566 23.41 -28.15 14.09
C VAL A 566 22.08 -28.04 14.83
N GLU A 567 21.30 -29.12 14.87
CA GLU A 567 19.98 -29.18 15.53
C GLU A 567 19.98 -30.29 16.59
N LYS A 568 19.49 -29.97 17.79
CA LYS A 568 19.45 -30.91 18.93
C LYS A 568 18.32 -31.92 18.80
N ASP A 569 17.19 -31.52 18.20
CA ASP A 569 16.07 -32.40 17.97
C ASP A 569 16.42 -33.37 16.82
N SER A 570 15.86 -34.58 16.85
CA SER A 570 16.10 -35.58 15.81
C SER A 570 15.53 -35.17 14.44
N ARG A 571 14.63 -34.20 14.41
CA ARG A 571 14.00 -33.63 13.23
C ARG A 571 13.74 -32.14 13.41
N VAL A 572 13.89 -31.38 12.33
CA VAL A 572 13.51 -29.96 12.28
C VAL A 572 12.02 -29.78 12.64
N GLY A 573 11.72 -28.71 13.38
CA GLY A 573 10.37 -28.40 13.85
C GLY A 573 9.95 -29.13 15.14
N GLY A 574 10.86 -29.86 15.81
CA GLY A 574 10.57 -30.56 17.07
C GLY A 574 9.97 -29.67 18.16
N SER A 575 10.40 -28.40 18.27
CA SER A 575 9.82 -27.39 19.18
C SER A 575 8.33 -27.07 18.94
N TRP A 576 7.79 -27.38 17.77
CA TRP A 576 6.38 -27.25 17.43
C TRP A 576 5.64 -28.58 17.57
N ARG A 577 6.26 -29.68 17.15
CA ARG A 577 5.66 -31.04 17.21
C ARG A 577 5.48 -31.56 18.63
N ASN A 578 6.35 -31.14 19.55
CA ASN A 578 6.36 -31.64 20.92
C ASN A 578 5.38 -30.89 21.85
N ARG A 579 4.57 -29.97 21.32
CA ARG A 579 3.51 -29.25 22.06
C ARG A 579 2.16 -29.98 21.95
N TYR A 580 1.17 -29.52 22.71
CA TYR A 580 -0.18 -30.11 22.74
C TYR A 580 -0.86 -30.16 21.36
N THR A 581 -1.75 -31.13 21.18
CA THR A 581 -2.13 -31.63 19.84
C THR A 581 -2.91 -30.61 19.01
N ASN A 582 -3.76 -29.80 19.65
CA ASN A 582 -4.63 -28.86 18.95
C ASN A 582 -4.05 -27.45 18.81
N LEU A 583 -2.76 -27.26 19.09
CA LEU A 583 -2.09 -25.98 18.92
C LEU A 583 -2.18 -25.51 17.46
N LYS A 584 -2.63 -24.26 17.27
CA LYS A 584 -2.60 -23.55 15.99
C LYS A 584 -1.74 -22.30 16.13
N LEU A 585 -1.22 -21.82 15.01
CA LEU A 585 -0.58 -20.50 14.96
C LEU A 585 -1.62 -19.42 15.27
N ASN A 586 -1.17 -18.41 16.01
CA ASN A 586 -1.93 -17.18 16.27
C ASN A 586 -1.66 -16.11 15.21
N THR A 587 -0.83 -16.44 14.21
CA THR A 587 -0.44 -15.56 13.12
C THR A 587 -0.98 -16.09 11.79
N PRO A 588 -1.33 -15.19 10.85
CA PRO A 588 -1.67 -15.55 9.48
C PRO A 588 -0.63 -16.43 8.80
N ARG A 589 -1.09 -17.19 7.80
CA ARG A 589 -0.26 -18.06 6.97
C ARG A 589 0.84 -17.29 6.26
N VAL A 590 0.49 -16.12 5.70
CA VAL A 590 1.44 -15.25 4.98
C VAL A 590 2.51 -14.71 5.92
N TYR A 591 2.11 -14.26 7.12
CA TYR A 591 3.05 -13.82 8.17
C TYR A 591 4.07 -14.91 8.49
N SER A 592 3.66 -16.18 8.42
CA SER A 592 4.50 -17.32 8.82
C SER A 592 5.46 -17.83 7.73
N ALA A 593 5.51 -17.18 6.55
CA ALA A 593 6.42 -17.56 5.46
C ALA A 593 7.91 -17.44 5.81
N LEU A 594 8.77 -18.24 5.20
CA LEU A 594 10.22 -18.16 5.39
C LEU A 594 10.92 -17.52 4.17
N PRO A 595 12.18 -17.05 4.29
CA PRO A 595 12.91 -16.55 3.14
C PRO A 595 12.86 -17.53 1.97
N PHE A 596 12.45 -17.06 0.79
CA PHE A 596 12.35 -17.89 -0.42
C PHE A 596 11.33 -19.04 -0.35
N PHE A 597 10.49 -19.12 0.70
CA PHE A 597 9.60 -20.26 0.95
C PHE A 597 8.21 -19.81 1.42
N TYR A 598 7.33 -19.58 0.46
CA TYR A 598 5.94 -19.17 0.67
C TYR A 598 5.00 -20.34 0.89
N HIS A 599 3.99 -20.15 1.73
CA HIS A 599 2.95 -21.14 2.01
C HIS A 599 1.88 -21.15 0.90
N PRO A 600 1.46 -22.31 0.39
CA PRO A 600 0.35 -22.41 -0.58
C PRO A 600 -0.98 -21.90 -0.03
N ASP A 601 -1.86 -21.39 -0.90
CA ASP A 601 -3.15 -20.79 -0.52
C ASP A 601 -4.20 -21.81 -0.04
N ASN A 602 -4.01 -23.10 -0.32
CA ASN A 602 -4.89 -24.16 0.17
C ASN A 602 -4.65 -24.55 1.64
N LEU A 603 -3.62 -23.98 2.30
CA LEU A 603 -3.38 -24.21 3.72
C LEU A 603 -4.29 -23.30 4.56
N PRO A 604 -4.74 -23.76 5.75
CA PRO A 604 -5.52 -22.93 6.66
C PRO A 604 -4.79 -21.64 7.01
N GLU A 605 -5.54 -20.53 7.10
CA GLU A 605 -5.02 -19.21 7.48
C GLU A 605 -4.24 -19.24 8.81
N PHE A 606 -4.75 -20.01 9.78
CA PHE A 606 -4.09 -20.27 11.05
C PHE A 606 -3.69 -21.75 11.10
N MET A 607 -2.49 -22.05 10.63
CA MET A 607 -2.01 -23.43 10.46
C MET A 607 -1.89 -24.19 11.80
N PRO A 608 -2.21 -25.50 11.85
CA PRO A 608 -1.83 -26.36 12.96
C PRO A 608 -0.31 -26.39 13.17
N ALA A 609 0.14 -26.51 14.42
CA ALA A 609 1.57 -26.54 14.76
C ALA A 609 2.32 -27.70 14.09
N THR A 610 1.66 -28.85 13.91
CA THR A 610 2.21 -30.00 13.19
C THR A 610 2.43 -29.70 11.71
N SER A 611 1.43 -29.11 11.04
CA SER A 611 1.55 -28.66 9.65
C SER A 611 2.65 -27.61 9.48
N PHE A 612 2.79 -26.67 10.43
CA PHE A 612 3.87 -25.71 10.40
C PHE A 612 5.24 -26.39 10.57
N ALA A 613 5.36 -27.35 11.48
CA ALA A 613 6.59 -28.13 11.64
C ALA A 613 6.96 -28.93 10.38
N ASP A 614 5.99 -29.52 9.69
CA ASP A 614 6.20 -30.20 8.39
C ASP A 614 6.77 -29.23 7.35
N ARG A 615 6.28 -27.99 7.36
CA ARG A 615 6.77 -26.93 6.47
C ARG A 615 8.20 -26.52 6.80
N LEU A 616 8.58 -26.42 8.08
CA LEU A 616 9.97 -26.14 8.47
C LEU A 616 10.93 -27.24 8.02
N GLU A 617 10.52 -28.50 8.16
CA GLU A 617 11.31 -29.65 7.73
C GLU A 617 11.38 -29.77 6.19
N ALA A 618 10.32 -29.41 5.47
CA ALA A 618 10.37 -29.30 4.01
C ALA A 618 11.32 -28.17 3.56
N TYR A 619 11.30 -27.04 4.27
CA TYR A 619 12.18 -25.91 4.00
C TYR A 619 13.66 -26.28 4.22
N SER A 620 14.00 -26.97 5.31
CA SER A 620 15.38 -27.39 5.57
C SER A 620 15.95 -28.32 4.48
N ARG A 621 15.10 -29.14 3.85
CA ARG A 621 15.48 -29.98 2.70
C ARG A 621 15.62 -29.22 1.39
N SER A 622 15.00 -28.05 1.28
CA SER A 622 15.03 -27.23 0.05
C SER A 622 16.23 -26.30 -0.04
N ILE A 623 16.89 -26.00 1.09
CA ILE A 623 18.03 -25.10 1.15
C ILE A 623 19.35 -25.87 0.97
N LYS A 624 20.32 -25.27 0.27
CA LYS A 624 21.60 -25.89 -0.08
C LYS A 624 22.62 -25.83 1.07
N THR A 625 22.30 -26.44 2.21
CA THR A 625 23.17 -26.44 3.41
C THR A 625 23.27 -27.82 4.04
N GLU A 626 24.36 -28.09 4.73
CA GLU A 626 24.53 -29.34 5.48
C GLU A 626 23.79 -29.28 6.82
N PHE A 627 23.18 -30.40 7.23
CA PHE A 627 22.41 -30.50 8.48
C PHE A 627 22.89 -31.68 9.32
N ARG A 628 23.11 -31.45 10.61
CA ARG A 628 23.32 -32.51 11.61
C ARG A 628 22.27 -32.38 12.70
N HIS A 629 21.36 -33.35 12.71
CA HIS A 629 20.32 -33.51 13.72
C HIS A 629 20.87 -34.22 14.96
N SER A 630 20.09 -34.26 16.05
CA SER A 630 20.49 -34.92 17.30
C SER A 630 21.90 -34.53 17.74
N THR A 631 22.30 -33.26 17.56
CA THR A 631 23.67 -32.80 17.79
C THR A 631 23.68 -31.52 18.62
N LEU A 632 24.59 -31.45 19.58
CA LEU A 632 24.82 -30.32 20.48
C LEU A 632 26.21 -29.72 20.25
N LEU A 633 26.30 -28.38 20.28
CA LEU A 633 27.59 -27.70 20.44
C LEU A 633 28.02 -27.83 21.90
N CYS A 634 29.17 -28.45 22.14
CA CYS A 634 29.72 -28.68 23.49
C CYS A 634 30.79 -27.66 23.86
N ALA A 635 31.63 -27.26 22.91
CA ALA A 635 32.70 -26.29 23.12
C ALA A 635 33.00 -25.54 21.82
N SER A 636 33.42 -24.28 21.95
CA SER A 636 33.86 -23.42 20.85
C SER A 636 35.09 -22.64 21.29
N ASN A 637 36.12 -22.62 20.46
CA ASN A 637 37.34 -21.85 20.69
C ASN A 637 37.71 -21.04 19.45
N TYR A 638 37.88 -19.72 19.62
CA TYR A 638 38.28 -18.84 18.51
C TYR A 638 39.80 -18.71 18.43
N ASN A 639 40.32 -18.72 17.21
CA ASN A 639 41.72 -18.43 16.93
C ASN A 639 41.86 -17.08 16.21
N PRO A 640 42.42 -16.05 16.88
CA PRO A 640 42.61 -14.73 16.27
C PRO A 640 43.55 -14.71 15.06
N LYS A 641 44.55 -15.60 15.03
CA LYS A 641 45.53 -15.66 13.93
C LYS A 641 44.91 -16.19 12.64
N SER A 642 44.11 -17.23 12.75
CA SER A 642 43.44 -17.86 11.60
C SER A 642 42.02 -17.34 11.36
N ARG A 643 41.55 -16.38 12.16
CA ARG A 643 40.19 -15.80 12.12
C ARG A 643 39.11 -16.86 11.94
N SER A 644 39.16 -17.89 12.78
CA SER A 644 38.29 -19.06 12.67
C SER A 644 38.04 -19.70 14.02
N TRP A 645 36.89 -20.37 14.10
CA TRP A 645 36.41 -21.15 15.23
C TRP A 645 36.78 -22.62 15.07
N SER A 646 37.22 -23.24 16.16
CA SER A 646 37.25 -24.69 16.35
C SER A 646 36.08 -25.09 17.24
N LEU A 647 35.25 -26.01 16.77
CA LEU A 647 34.02 -26.42 17.43
C LEU A 647 34.06 -27.91 17.76
N SER A 648 33.60 -28.26 18.97
CA SER A 648 33.36 -29.63 19.39
C SER A 648 31.86 -29.88 19.48
N LEU A 649 31.37 -30.76 18.59
CA LEU A 649 29.98 -31.17 18.51
C LEU A 649 29.84 -32.55 19.13
N ARG A 650 28.71 -32.82 19.79
CA ARG A 650 28.38 -34.15 20.33
C ARG A 650 27.01 -34.57 19.84
N ASP A 651 26.90 -35.78 19.31
CA ASP A 651 25.57 -36.33 19.05
C ASP A 651 24.88 -36.78 20.35
N MET A 652 23.59 -37.09 20.27
CA MET A 652 22.83 -37.58 21.43
C MET A 652 23.24 -39.00 21.88
N GLU A 653 24.06 -39.70 21.09
CA GLU A 653 24.63 -41.02 21.42
C GLU A 653 25.97 -40.90 22.17
N GLY A 654 26.53 -39.69 22.25
CA GLY A 654 27.75 -39.35 22.98
C GLY A 654 29.00 -39.23 22.12
N SER A 655 28.92 -39.48 20.81
CA SER A 655 30.08 -39.36 19.90
C SER A 655 30.44 -37.90 19.68
N VAL A 656 31.74 -37.60 19.75
CA VAL A 656 32.26 -36.25 19.59
C VAL A 656 32.86 -36.05 18.20
N PHE A 657 32.50 -34.96 17.54
CA PHE A 657 33.00 -34.55 16.22
C PHE A 657 33.56 -33.15 16.29
N ASN A 658 34.78 -32.96 15.80
CA ASN A 658 35.39 -31.63 15.72
C ASN A 658 35.22 -31.04 14.32
N THR A 659 34.95 -29.75 14.24
CA THR A 659 34.86 -29.01 12.97
C THR A 659 35.36 -27.58 13.14
N SER A 660 35.45 -26.82 12.04
CA SER A 660 35.88 -25.43 12.06
C SER A 660 35.11 -24.56 11.08
N CYS A 661 34.97 -23.28 11.42
CA CYS A 661 34.29 -22.30 10.57
C CYS A 661 34.83 -20.88 10.75
N HIS A 662 34.52 -19.97 9.84
CA HIS A 662 34.83 -18.55 10.02
C HIS A 662 33.80 -17.85 10.93
N HIS A 663 32.52 -18.15 10.73
CA HIS A 663 31.42 -17.55 11.49
C HIS A 663 30.69 -18.60 12.33
N LEU A 664 30.52 -18.35 13.63
CA LEU A 664 29.71 -19.17 14.52
C LEU A 664 28.44 -18.40 14.88
N ILE A 665 27.29 -18.90 14.45
CA ILE A 665 25.99 -18.24 14.60
C ILE A 665 25.14 -19.03 15.60
N ILE A 666 24.80 -18.41 16.74
CA ILE A 666 23.93 -19.04 17.74
C ILE A 666 22.48 -18.65 17.46
N ALA A 667 21.68 -19.60 16.98
CA ALA A 667 20.27 -19.47 16.61
C ALA A 667 19.37 -20.46 17.36
N SER A 668 19.74 -20.82 18.59
CA SER A 668 19.08 -21.81 19.43
C SER A 668 17.77 -21.33 20.07
N GLY A 669 17.42 -20.05 19.86
CA GLY A 669 16.31 -19.36 20.52
C GLY A 669 16.68 -18.88 21.91
N ILE A 670 15.73 -18.26 22.63
CA ILE A 670 15.93 -17.93 24.04
C ILE A 670 16.12 -19.25 24.80
N GLU A 671 17.22 -19.36 25.54
CA GLU A 671 17.49 -20.44 26.47
C GLU A 671 16.21 -20.71 27.27
N LYS A 672 15.68 -21.94 27.21
CA LYS A 672 14.32 -22.28 27.67
C LYS A 672 14.02 -21.54 28.99
N PRO A 673 13.20 -20.47 28.98
CA PRO A 673 12.84 -19.82 30.23
C PRO A 673 12.16 -20.92 31.06
N ARG A 674 12.57 -21.09 32.32
CA ARG A 674 12.13 -22.24 33.13
C ARG A 674 10.62 -22.11 33.33
N ALA A 675 9.87 -23.17 32.98
CA ALA A 675 8.44 -23.23 33.20
C ALA A 675 8.14 -22.90 34.68
N VAL A 676 7.27 -21.91 34.92
CA VAL A 676 6.93 -21.48 36.27
C VAL A 676 5.84 -22.40 36.78
N ILE A 677 6.19 -23.34 37.65
CA ILE A 677 5.22 -23.98 38.54
C ILE A 677 5.37 -23.27 39.90
N PRO A 678 4.35 -22.54 40.38
CA PRO A 678 4.42 -21.85 41.65
C PRO A 678 4.69 -22.82 42.80
N ASP A 679 5.46 -22.39 43.80
CA ASP A 679 5.65 -23.17 45.02
C ASP A 679 4.38 -23.07 45.87
N ILE A 680 3.58 -24.14 45.86
CA ILE A 680 2.29 -24.23 46.53
C ILE A 680 2.40 -25.30 47.62
N LEU A 681 1.99 -24.95 48.84
CA LEU A 681 1.95 -25.88 49.97
C LEU A 681 1.10 -27.11 49.60
N GLY A 682 1.68 -28.31 49.75
CA GLY A 682 1.01 -29.59 49.46
C GLY A 682 0.99 -30.00 47.97
N LEU A 683 1.53 -29.21 47.04
CA LEU A 683 1.55 -29.56 45.61
C LEU A 683 2.40 -30.81 45.31
N LYS A 684 3.49 -31.02 46.06
CA LYS A 684 4.34 -32.21 45.92
C LYS A 684 3.64 -33.51 46.33
N ASP A 685 2.66 -33.40 47.23
CA ASP A 685 1.90 -34.51 47.79
C ASP A 685 0.52 -34.65 47.12
N PHE A 686 0.28 -33.91 46.03
CA PHE A 686 -0.95 -34.00 45.25
C PHE A 686 -1.11 -35.41 44.67
N SER A 687 -2.25 -36.03 44.95
CA SER A 687 -2.55 -37.41 44.53
C SER A 687 -2.78 -37.58 43.03
N GLY A 688 -3.08 -36.48 42.32
CA GLY A 688 -3.26 -36.46 40.86
C GLY A 688 -1.97 -36.10 40.10
N HIS A 689 -2.13 -35.77 38.82
CA HIS A 689 -1.00 -35.38 37.97
C HIS A 689 -0.82 -33.87 37.90
N VAL A 690 0.44 -33.43 37.87
CA VAL A 690 0.79 -32.02 37.71
C VAL A 690 1.60 -31.84 36.44
N ALA A 691 1.18 -30.90 35.59
CA ALA A 691 1.92 -30.53 34.39
C ALA A 691 1.97 -29.00 34.24
N HIS A 692 3.04 -28.49 33.63
CA HIS A 692 3.01 -27.18 33.00
C HIS A 692 2.52 -27.32 31.55
N ALA A 693 1.83 -26.32 31.00
CA ALA A 693 1.28 -26.37 29.64
C ALA A 693 2.33 -26.69 28.55
N SER A 694 3.61 -26.36 28.80
CA SER A 694 4.73 -26.70 27.90
C SER A 694 5.05 -28.20 27.83
N ASN A 695 4.68 -28.95 28.87
CA ASN A 695 4.93 -30.38 29.00
C ASN A 695 3.64 -31.19 28.84
N PHE A 696 2.49 -30.53 28.70
CA PHE A 696 1.21 -31.15 28.40
C PHE A 696 1.16 -31.55 26.92
N ARG A 697 1.14 -32.86 26.65
CA ARG A 697 1.22 -33.40 25.27
C ARG A 697 -0.11 -33.86 24.69
N SER A 698 -0.97 -34.44 25.50
CA SER A 698 -2.23 -35.02 25.02
C SER A 698 -3.32 -34.96 26.08
N SER A 699 -4.51 -34.60 25.64
CA SER A 699 -5.74 -34.62 26.43
C SER A 699 -6.45 -35.98 26.49
N LYS A 700 -6.12 -36.93 25.60
CA LYS A 700 -6.85 -38.21 25.46
C LYS A 700 -6.90 -39.03 26.75
N SER A 701 -5.84 -38.99 27.55
CA SER A 701 -5.75 -39.73 28.81
C SER A 701 -6.63 -39.17 29.93
N TRP A 702 -7.29 -38.03 29.71
CA TRP A 702 -8.06 -37.31 30.73
C TRP A 702 -9.57 -37.36 30.50
N ALA A 703 -10.04 -38.20 29.57
CA ALA A 703 -11.47 -38.48 29.41
C ALA A 703 -12.07 -39.04 30.71
N GLY A 704 -13.22 -38.51 31.14
CA GLY A 704 -13.86 -38.89 32.40
C GLY A 704 -13.08 -38.52 33.66
N LYS A 705 -12.12 -37.58 33.57
CA LYS A 705 -11.35 -37.07 34.72
C LYS A 705 -11.70 -35.63 35.03
N ARG A 706 -11.48 -35.22 36.28
CA ARG A 706 -11.67 -33.85 36.76
C ARG A 706 -10.37 -33.09 36.60
N THR A 707 -10.40 -31.96 35.89
CA THR A 707 -9.18 -31.27 35.49
C THR A 707 -9.25 -29.79 35.83
N VAL A 708 -8.14 -29.25 36.32
CA VAL A 708 -8.02 -27.84 36.69
C VAL A 708 -6.87 -27.21 35.93
N VAL A 709 -7.13 -26.09 35.26
CA VAL A 709 -6.14 -25.32 34.50
C VAL A 709 -5.91 -23.99 35.22
N ILE A 710 -4.70 -23.77 35.72
CA ILE A 710 -4.33 -22.57 36.46
C ILE A 710 -3.73 -21.53 35.51
N GLY A 711 -4.40 -20.39 35.36
CA GLY A 711 -4.03 -19.31 34.46
C GLY A 711 -5.09 -19.04 33.39
N SER A 712 -4.92 -17.94 32.66
CA SER A 712 -5.93 -17.45 31.70
C SER A 712 -5.30 -16.90 30.41
N GLY A 713 -4.03 -17.19 30.12
CA GLY A 713 -3.42 -16.84 28.83
C GLY A 713 -3.84 -17.79 27.71
N CYS A 714 -3.26 -17.61 26.50
CA CYS A 714 -3.52 -18.49 25.35
C CYS A 714 -3.35 -19.99 25.68
N SER A 715 -2.20 -20.38 26.25
CA SER A 715 -1.95 -21.79 26.56
C SER A 715 -2.96 -22.39 27.54
N ALA A 716 -3.46 -21.61 28.50
CA ALA A 716 -4.44 -22.10 29.47
C ALA A 716 -5.80 -22.36 28.80
N HIS A 717 -6.26 -21.41 27.97
CA HIS A 717 -7.50 -21.57 27.21
C HIS A 717 -7.42 -22.71 26.20
N ASP A 718 -6.30 -22.83 25.47
CA ASP A 718 -6.14 -23.91 24.49
C ASP A 718 -6.14 -25.29 25.17
N VAL A 719 -5.45 -25.44 26.31
CA VAL A 719 -5.46 -26.68 27.10
C VAL A 719 -6.85 -26.97 27.68
N ALA A 720 -7.54 -25.97 28.24
CA ALA A 720 -8.88 -26.16 28.81
C ALA A 720 -9.88 -26.61 27.74
N LYS A 721 -9.85 -25.96 26.57
CA LYS A 721 -10.65 -26.37 25.40
C LYS A 721 -10.29 -27.79 24.94
N GLU A 722 -9.00 -28.12 24.91
CA GLU A 722 -8.53 -29.45 24.47
C GLU A 722 -8.95 -30.56 25.45
N LEU A 723 -8.94 -30.30 26.76
CA LEU A 723 -9.42 -31.21 27.80
C LEU A 723 -10.95 -31.42 27.71
N TYR A 724 -11.71 -30.34 27.53
CA TYR A 724 -13.16 -30.41 27.34
C TYR A 724 -13.51 -31.24 26.09
N THR A 725 -12.85 -30.95 24.97
CA THR A 725 -13.08 -31.65 23.69
C THR A 725 -12.71 -33.14 23.77
N ALA A 726 -11.77 -33.51 24.65
CA ALA A 726 -11.38 -34.90 24.88
C ALA A 726 -12.34 -35.66 25.83
N GLY A 727 -13.37 -34.99 26.36
CA GLY A 727 -14.37 -35.62 27.22
C GLY A 727 -13.96 -35.73 28.69
N ALA A 728 -13.16 -34.80 29.20
CA ALA A 728 -12.96 -34.66 30.65
C ALA A 728 -14.31 -34.54 31.37
N GLU A 729 -14.45 -35.14 32.55
CA GLU A 729 -15.67 -35.08 33.36
C GLU A 729 -15.97 -33.63 33.76
N SER A 730 -14.93 -32.91 34.16
CA SER A 730 -15.00 -31.48 34.43
C SER A 730 -13.68 -30.79 34.06
N VAL A 731 -13.80 -29.54 33.62
CA VAL A 731 -12.67 -28.65 33.36
C VAL A 731 -12.95 -27.34 34.08
N THR A 732 -12.05 -26.92 34.99
CA THR A 732 -12.13 -25.60 35.62
C THR A 732 -10.91 -24.76 35.26
N LEU A 733 -11.16 -23.59 34.67
CA LEU A 733 -10.15 -22.56 34.43
C LEU A 733 -10.08 -21.62 35.63
N VAL A 734 -8.89 -21.47 36.22
CA VAL A 734 -8.66 -20.58 37.36
C VAL A 734 -7.97 -19.30 36.90
N GLN A 735 -8.70 -18.18 36.94
CA GLN A 735 -8.21 -16.86 36.58
C GLN A 735 -7.81 -16.05 37.81
N ARG A 736 -6.51 -15.87 38.01
CA ARG A 736 -5.97 -15.11 39.15
C ARG A 736 -5.92 -13.59 38.91
N SER A 737 -5.81 -13.18 37.65
CA SER A 737 -5.68 -11.76 37.27
C SER A 737 -6.42 -11.46 35.97
N ALA A 738 -6.77 -10.19 35.77
CA ALA A 738 -7.43 -9.72 34.56
C ALA A 738 -6.67 -10.12 33.28
N THR A 739 -7.41 -10.45 32.22
CA THR A 739 -6.84 -10.92 30.94
C THR A 739 -7.43 -10.15 29.77
N ALA A 740 -6.57 -9.72 28.85
CA ALA A 740 -7.02 -9.11 27.60
C ALA A 740 -7.50 -10.21 26.64
N VAL A 741 -8.77 -10.19 26.26
CA VAL A 741 -9.35 -11.15 25.30
C VAL A 741 -9.67 -10.42 23.99
N MET A 742 -9.29 -11.03 22.87
CA MET A 742 -9.56 -10.54 21.52
C MET A 742 -9.96 -11.70 20.61
N SER A 743 -11.02 -11.55 19.80
CA SER A 743 -11.38 -12.57 18.81
C SER A 743 -10.43 -12.58 17.61
N ARG A 744 -10.46 -13.67 16.82
CA ARG A 744 -9.73 -13.70 15.53
C ARG A 744 -10.22 -12.64 14.55
N ALA A 745 -11.51 -12.32 14.56
CA ALA A 745 -12.07 -11.27 13.71
C ALA A 745 -11.49 -9.90 14.09
N SER A 746 -11.45 -9.60 15.39
CA SER A 746 -10.78 -8.41 15.93
C SER A 746 -9.29 -8.38 15.66
N LEU A 747 -8.58 -9.51 15.76
CA LEU A 747 -7.16 -9.59 15.42
C LEU A 747 -6.91 -9.26 13.95
N ILE A 748 -7.76 -9.77 13.05
CA ILE A 748 -7.69 -9.44 11.62
C ILE A 748 -7.98 -7.95 11.40
N ALA A 749 -9.01 -7.41 12.05
CA ALA A 749 -9.39 -5.99 11.95
C ALA A 749 -8.39 -5.02 12.60
N ALA A 750 -7.63 -5.46 13.61
CA ALA A 750 -6.57 -4.68 14.26
C ALA A 750 -5.29 -4.59 13.42
N PHE A 751 -5.09 -5.53 12.49
CA PHE A 751 -3.98 -5.54 11.54
C PHE A 751 -4.48 -5.74 10.09
N PRO A 752 -5.43 -4.93 9.62
CA PRO A 752 -6.10 -5.20 8.36
C PRO A 752 -5.12 -4.98 7.21
N GLY A 753 -4.96 -5.97 6.35
CA GLY A 753 -4.26 -5.82 5.09
C GLY A 753 -2.73 -5.81 5.18
N LEU A 754 -2.12 -6.13 6.32
CA LEU A 754 -0.65 -6.23 6.40
C LEU A 754 -0.14 -7.63 6.02
N TYR A 755 -0.79 -8.68 6.52
CA TYR A 755 -0.45 -10.09 6.23
C TYR A 755 -1.70 -10.97 5.99
N ASN A 756 -2.86 -10.36 5.76
CA ASN A 756 -4.14 -11.04 5.60
C ASN A 756 -5.04 -10.25 4.63
N GLY A 757 -6.10 -10.88 4.10
CA GLY A 757 -7.02 -10.27 3.14
C GLY A 757 -6.59 -10.39 1.66
N GLU A 758 -7.37 -9.80 0.74
CA GLU A 758 -7.13 -9.93 -0.72
C GLU A 758 -6.03 -8.99 -1.25
N ASN A 759 -5.62 -7.97 -0.48
CA ASN A 759 -4.77 -6.86 -0.94
C ASN A 759 -3.55 -6.56 -0.04
N TYR A 760 -2.97 -7.56 0.63
CA TYR A 760 -1.79 -7.33 1.49
C TYR A 760 -0.50 -7.04 0.67
N PRO A 761 0.42 -6.20 1.19
CA PRO A 761 1.67 -5.88 0.51
C PRO A 761 2.57 -7.11 0.32
N PRO A 762 3.54 -7.08 -0.62
CA PRO A 762 4.61 -8.09 -0.65
C PRO A 762 5.21 -8.30 0.74
N VAL A 763 5.46 -9.55 1.15
CA VAL A 763 5.77 -9.89 2.55
C VAL A 763 6.96 -9.11 3.11
N GLU A 764 8.00 -8.85 2.31
CA GLU A 764 9.15 -8.07 2.76
C GLU A 764 8.82 -6.59 2.99
N PHE A 765 7.84 -6.07 2.25
CA PHE A 765 7.30 -4.73 2.50
C PHE A 765 6.39 -4.72 3.73
N ALA A 766 5.57 -5.77 3.92
CA ALA A 766 4.80 -5.97 5.14
C ALA A 766 5.70 -6.04 6.38
N ASP A 767 6.83 -6.75 6.31
CA ASP A 767 7.83 -6.84 7.38
C ASP A 767 8.40 -5.49 7.75
N ARG A 768 8.75 -4.69 6.74
CA ARG A 768 9.23 -3.32 6.95
C ARG A 768 8.15 -2.42 7.52
N LEU A 769 6.90 -2.56 7.09
CA LEU A 769 5.78 -1.81 7.66
C LEU A 769 5.45 -2.28 9.08
N HIS A 770 5.65 -3.55 9.41
CA HIS A 770 5.52 -4.07 10.76
C HIS A 770 6.64 -3.52 11.67
N MET A 771 7.86 -3.43 11.14
CA MET A 771 9.02 -2.78 11.77
C MET A 771 8.86 -1.26 11.90
N ALA A 772 8.26 -0.62 10.89
CA ALA A 772 7.89 0.80 10.88
C ALA A 772 6.70 1.08 11.79
N GLY A 773 5.91 0.03 12.02
CA GLY A 773 4.73 -0.08 12.81
C GLY A 773 5.01 -0.11 14.31
N PRO A 774 3.97 -0.23 15.14
CA PRO A 774 3.67 0.77 16.15
C PRO A 774 4.27 0.51 17.53
N TYR A 775 5.39 -0.21 17.71
CA TYR A 775 5.85 -0.63 19.06
C TYR A 775 5.84 0.47 20.13
N LEU A 776 6.06 1.73 19.74
CA LEU A 776 5.97 2.90 20.61
C LEU A 776 4.80 3.86 20.27
N HIS A 777 4.11 3.69 19.14
CA HIS A 777 2.88 4.39 18.78
C HIS A 777 1.61 3.63 19.25
N PHE A 778 1.74 2.44 19.84
CA PHE A 778 0.61 1.66 20.37
C PHE A 778 -0.12 2.35 21.51
N LYS A 779 0.53 3.26 22.25
CA LYS A 779 -0.17 4.07 23.25
C LYS A 779 -1.21 4.99 22.57
N GLU A 780 -0.79 5.81 21.62
CA GLU A 780 -1.69 6.78 20.97
C GLU A 780 -2.60 6.17 19.88
N TYR A 781 -2.04 5.41 18.94
CA TYR A 781 -2.79 4.84 17.79
C TYR A 781 -3.30 3.42 18.04
N GLY A 782 -2.55 2.63 18.81
CA GLY A 782 -2.96 1.29 19.21
C GLY A 782 -4.22 1.34 20.08
N TYR A 783 -4.32 2.30 21.00
CA TYR A 783 -5.54 2.52 21.78
C TYR A 783 -6.76 2.83 20.89
N ALA A 784 -6.60 3.64 19.85
CA ALA A 784 -7.67 3.90 18.88
C ALA A 784 -8.09 2.63 18.11
N ALA A 785 -7.12 1.85 17.60
CA ALA A 785 -7.40 0.56 16.96
C ALA A 785 -8.06 -0.43 17.93
N MET A 786 -7.67 -0.41 19.21
CA MET A 786 -8.30 -1.28 20.22
C MET A 786 -9.77 -0.89 20.48
N ARG A 787 -10.16 0.38 20.35
CA ARG A 787 -11.58 0.77 20.46
C ARG A 787 -12.45 0.16 19.36
N GLU A 788 -11.93 0.07 18.13
CA GLU A 788 -12.64 -0.62 17.05
C GLU A 788 -12.79 -2.12 17.35
N THR A 789 -11.76 -2.77 17.90
CA THR A 789 -11.87 -4.18 18.33
C THR A 789 -12.87 -4.37 19.47
N GLU A 790 -13.03 -3.41 20.37
CA GLU A 790 -14.07 -3.46 21.41
C GLU A 790 -15.48 -3.35 20.84
N VAL A 791 -15.67 -2.71 19.67
CA VAL A 791 -16.95 -2.74 18.95
C VAL A 791 -17.22 -4.12 18.37
N ILE A 792 -16.23 -4.73 17.73
CA ILE A 792 -16.33 -6.07 17.13
C ILE A 792 -16.58 -7.13 18.22
N ASP A 793 -15.83 -7.07 19.31
CA ASP A 793 -15.90 -8.04 20.42
C ASP A 793 -16.91 -7.67 21.51
N ARG A 794 -17.78 -6.67 21.27
CA ARG A 794 -18.70 -6.15 22.29
C ARG A 794 -19.54 -7.24 22.93
N GLU A 795 -20.13 -8.11 22.11
CA GLU A 795 -20.99 -9.19 22.58
C GLU A 795 -20.19 -10.26 23.34
N LEU A 796 -19.06 -10.69 22.78
CA LEU A 796 -18.14 -11.63 23.41
C LEU A 796 -17.72 -11.15 24.80
N ARG A 797 -17.25 -9.90 24.89
CA ARG A 797 -16.79 -9.28 26.15
C ARG A 797 -17.93 -9.18 27.17
N ARG A 798 -19.11 -8.72 26.74
CA ARG A 798 -20.29 -8.64 27.61
C ARG A 798 -20.66 -10.01 28.20
N ASN A 799 -20.65 -11.05 27.38
CA ASN A 799 -21.04 -12.39 27.81
C ASN A 799 -19.98 -13.01 28.74
N LEU A 800 -18.68 -12.78 28.47
CA LEU A 800 -17.59 -13.17 29.39
C LEU A 800 -17.71 -12.49 30.77
N THR A 801 -18.02 -11.19 30.79
CA THR A 801 -18.22 -10.47 32.06
C THR A 801 -19.42 -11.02 32.84
N LYS A 802 -20.52 -11.39 32.16
CA LYS A 802 -21.71 -11.96 32.81
C LYS A 802 -21.42 -13.25 33.57
N VAL A 803 -20.54 -14.11 33.03
CA VAL A 803 -20.14 -15.36 33.68
C VAL A 803 -18.98 -15.19 34.67
N GLY A 804 -18.62 -13.94 35.00
CA GLY A 804 -17.63 -13.63 36.04
C GLY A 804 -16.16 -13.60 35.58
N PHE A 805 -15.91 -13.62 34.27
CA PHE A 805 -14.55 -13.49 33.73
C PHE A 805 -14.02 -12.06 33.89
N ILE A 806 -12.83 -11.93 34.47
CA ILE A 806 -12.18 -10.66 34.74
C ILE A 806 -11.44 -10.21 33.46
N LEU A 807 -12.10 -9.40 32.65
CA LEU A 807 -11.49 -8.81 31.46
C LEU A 807 -10.54 -7.67 31.84
N LEU A 808 -9.42 -7.59 31.13
CA LEU A 808 -8.55 -6.41 31.20
C LEU A 808 -9.28 -5.22 30.54
N PRO A 809 -9.41 -4.08 31.23
CA PRO A 809 -9.89 -2.85 30.62
C PRO A 809 -8.96 -2.42 29.48
N ASN A 810 -9.53 -1.88 28.41
CA ASN A 810 -8.73 -1.28 27.34
C ASN A 810 -8.34 0.14 27.77
N THR A 811 -7.08 0.32 28.18
CA THR A 811 -6.53 1.64 28.52
C THR A 811 -5.30 1.95 27.67
N GLU A 812 -4.92 3.21 27.57
CA GLU A 812 -3.69 3.60 26.86
C GLU A 812 -2.44 2.94 27.48
N ALA A 813 -2.37 2.84 28.81
CA ALA A 813 -1.23 2.26 29.51
C ALA A 813 -1.18 0.72 29.45
N ASP A 814 -2.35 0.08 29.41
CA ASP A 814 -2.49 -1.36 29.54
C ASP A 814 -3.70 -1.87 28.74
N ASN A 815 -3.42 -2.60 27.65
CA ASN A 815 -4.41 -3.13 26.71
C ASN A 815 -3.88 -4.42 26.04
N PHE A 816 -4.66 -5.02 25.15
CA PHE A 816 -4.27 -6.25 24.47
C PHE A 816 -2.90 -6.15 23.77
N MET A 817 -2.63 -5.04 23.08
CA MET A 817 -1.39 -4.86 22.33
C MET A 817 -0.17 -4.73 23.24
N THR A 818 -0.28 -3.98 24.34
CA THR A 818 0.82 -3.91 25.32
C THR A 818 1.05 -5.26 25.99
N ARG A 819 0.00 -6.04 26.24
CA ARG A 819 0.12 -7.42 26.77
C ARG A 819 0.76 -8.39 25.79
N LEU A 820 0.44 -8.28 24.49
CA LEU A 820 1.00 -9.09 23.43
C LEU A 820 2.48 -8.79 23.19
N LEU A 821 2.82 -7.52 22.97
CA LEU A 821 4.13 -7.11 22.44
C LEU A 821 5.15 -6.75 23.51
N VAL A 822 4.71 -6.38 24.71
CA VAL A 822 5.61 -5.94 25.79
C VAL A 822 5.68 -7.01 26.85
N ARG A 823 4.54 -7.38 27.44
CA ARG A 823 4.50 -8.34 28.55
C ARG A 823 4.69 -9.80 28.10
N HIS A 824 4.34 -10.11 26.84
CA HIS A 824 4.27 -11.47 26.31
C HIS A 824 3.46 -12.44 27.20
N GLY A 825 2.37 -11.93 27.79
CA GLY A 825 1.50 -12.70 28.68
C GLY A 825 0.34 -11.89 29.25
N GLY A 826 -0.70 -12.59 29.74
CA GLY A 826 -1.92 -11.95 30.24
C GLY A 826 -2.90 -11.52 29.15
N TYR A 827 -2.82 -12.14 27.97
CA TYR A 827 -3.76 -11.99 26.88
C TYR A 827 -4.20 -13.36 26.34
N TYR A 828 -5.34 -13.38 25.63
CA TYR A 828 -5.88 -14.53 24.93
C TYR A 828 -6.46 -14.11 23.57
N ILE A 829 -6.04 -14.80 22.51
CA ILE A 829 -6.65 -14.71 21.18
C ILE A 829 -7.70 -15.81 21.09
N ASP A 830 -8.98 -15.45 21.09
CA ASP A 830 -10.07 -16.41 21.17
C ASP A 830 -10.08 -17.35 19.97
N SER A 831 -9.85 -18.62 20.27
CA SER A 831 -9.90 -19.76 19.36
C SER A 831 -11.18 -20.58 19.57
N GLY A 832 -12.13 -20.06 20.36
CA GLY A 832 -13.42 -20.64 20.71
C GLY A 832 -13.51 -21.20 22.13
N CYS A 833 -12.50 -21.02 22.98
CA CYS A 833 -12.61 -21.39 24.40
C CYS A 833 -13.52 -20.42 25.15
N SER A 834 -13.57 -19.14 24.74
CA SER A 834 -14.40 -18.14 25.41
C SER A 834 -15.88 -18.52 25.37
N GLN A 835 -16.35 -19.08 24.24
CA GLN A 835 -17.74 -19.54 24.13
C GLN A 835 -18.04 -20.71 25.07
N LEU A 836 -17.09 -21.64 25.29
CA LEU A 836 -17.28 -22.74 26.24
C LEU A 836 -17.36 -22.26 27.69
N ILE A 837 -16.67 -21.16 28.02
CA ILE A 837 -16.78 -20.51 29.34
C ILE A 837 -18.13 -19.78 29.46
N ILE A 838 -18.56 -19.07 28.42
CA ILE A 838 -19.87 -18.39 28.37
C ILE A 838 -21.02 -19.40 28.51
N ASP A 839 -20.90 -20.55 27.87
CA ASP A 839 -21.88 -21.64 27.94
C ASP A 839 -21.77 -22.46 29.26
N GLU A 840 -20.88 -22.08 30.18
CA GLU A 840 -20.59 -22.79 31.44
C GLU A 840 -20.16 -24.26 31.27
N LYS A 841 -19.73 -24.65 30.06
CA LYS A 841 -19.18 -25.98 29.75
C LYS A 841 -17.77 -26.16 30.30
N ILE A 842 -17.03 -25.06 30.44
CA ILE A 842 -15.78 -24.98 31.20
C ILE A 842 -16.06 -24.10 32.41
N GLY A 843 -15.91 -24.67 33.61
CA GLY A 843 -16.08 -23.94 34.85
C GLY A 843 -15.03 -22.84 34.99
N LEU A 844 -15.40 -21.75 35.67
CA LEU A 844 -14.55 -20.60 35.85
C LEU A 844 -14.46 -20.22 37.33
N LEU A 845 -13.24 -20.14 37.86
CA LEU A 845 -12.97 -19.62 39.20
C LEU A 845 -12.08 -18.39 39.08
N THR A 846 -12.53 -17.23 39.55
CA THR A 846 -11.82 -15.95 39.37
C THR A 846 -11.45 -15.28 40.69
N GLY A 847 -10.41 -14.44 40.66
CA GLY A 847 -10.12 -13.48 41.74
C GLY A 847 -9.63 -14.09 43.06
N THR A 848 -9.19 -15.35 43.06
CA THR A 848 -8.66 -16.03 44.25
C THR A 848 -7.37 -16.78 43.95
N ASP A 849 -6.46 -16.83 44.91
CA ASP A 849 -5.23 -17.60 44.85
C ASP A 849 -5.38 -18.94 45.60
N ILE A 850 -4.57 -19.92 45.23
CA ILE A 850 -4.49 -21.19 45.94
C ILE A 850 -3.89 -20.94 47.33
N SER A 851 -4.55 -21.45 48.37
CA SER A 851 -4.03 -21.47 49.73
C SER A 851 -3.05 -22.63 49.91
N HIS A 852 -3.53 -23.85 49.66
CA HIS A 852 -2.76 -25.08 49.74
C HIS A 852 -3.49 -26.21 49.00
N ILE A 853 -2.83 -27.34 48.84
CA ILE A 853 -3.38 -28.57 48.27
C ILE A 853 -3.37 -29.64 49.36
N SER A 854 -4.46 -30.41 49.46
CA SER A 854 -4.62 -31.50 50.42
C SER A 854 -5.21 -32.72 49.72
N GLY A 855 -4.40 -33.77 49.53
CA GLY A 855 -4.84 -34.98 48.81
C GLY A 855 -5.16 -34.70 47.33
N SER A 856 -6.45 -34.75 46.97
CA SER A 856 -6.95 -34.39 45.62
C SER A 856 -7.60 -33.00 45.56
N ASP A 857 -7.72 -32.32 46.70
CA ASP A 857 -8.42 -31.05 46.84
C ASP A 857 -7.46 -29.87 46.69
N ILE A 858 -7.83 -28.93 45.82
CA ILE A 858 -7.18 -27.62 45.65
C ILE A 858 -8.01 -26.60 46.43
N ILE A 859 -7.42 -26.08 47.51
CA ILE A 859 -8.11 -25.18 48.44
C ILE A 859 -7.72 -23.74 48.16
N PHE A 860 -8.69 -22.89 47.90
CA PHE A 860 -8.50 -21.48 47.56
C PHE A 860 -8.70 -20.58 48.77
N ARG A 861 -8.10 -19.38 48.75
CA ARG A 861 -8.16 -18.42 49.87
C ARG A 861 -9.57 -17.90 50.17
N ASN A 862 -10.49 -18.00 49.21
CA ASN A 862 -11.89 -17.65 49.41
C ASN A 862 -12.73 -18.79 50.05
N GLY A 863 -12.10 -19.90 50.44
CA GLY A 863 -12.76 -21.06 51.05
C GLY A 863 -13.30 -22.10 50.06
N THR A 864 -13.20 -21.85 48.74
CA THR A 864 -13.60 -22.84 47.72
C THR A 864 -12.63 -24.03 47.71
N SER A 865 -13.14 -25.24 47.55
CA SER A 865 -12.34 -26.45 47.30
C SER A 865 -12.73 -27.08 45.97
N ILE A 866 -11.75 -27.48 45.16
CA ILE A 866 -11.97 -28.18 43.90
C ILE A 866 -11.16 -29.47 43.89
N GLN A 867 -11.83 -30.60 43.68
CA GLN A 867 -11.15 -31.87 43.45
C GLN A 867 -10.67 -31.98 42.01
N ALA A 868 -9.43 -32.42 41.84
CA ALA A 868 -8.80 -32.59 40.54
C ALA A 868 -7.99 -33.89 40.48
N ASP A 869 -8.01 -34.52 39.31
CA ASP A 869 -7.10 -35.63 38.95
C ASP A 869 -5.91 -35.09 38.13
N LEU A 870 -6.03 -33.90 37.55
CA LEU A 870 -4.99 -33.18 36.80
C LEU A 870 -4.99 -31.69 37.14
N ILE A 871 -3.79 -31.15 37.40
CA ILE A 871 -3.52 -29.71 37.44
C ILE A 871 -2.60 -29.34 36.28
N VAL A 872 -3.06 -28.45 35.39
CA VAL A 872 -2.22 -27.86 34.34
C VAL A 872 -1.93 -26.39 34.64
N PHE A 873 -0.65 -26.06 34.81
CA PHE A 873 -0.17 -24.71 35.00
C PHE A 873 0.07 -24.00 33.66
N GLY A 874 -0.73 -22.98 33.37
CA GLY A 874 -0.55 -22.01 32.29
C GLY A 874 0.08 -20.70 32.78
N THR A 875 1.04 -20.79 33.70
CA THR A 875 1.58 -19.68 34.50
C THR A 875 2.81 -18.99 33.91
N GLY A 876 3.20 -19.36 32.68
CA GLY A 876 4.29 -18.72 31.95
C GLY A 876 5.68 -19.25 32.33
N TYR A 877 6.73 -18.47 32.08
CA TYR A 877 8.13 -18.89 32.24
C TYR A 877 8.96 -17.83 32.98
N THR A 878 9.98 -18.23 33.76
CA THR A 878 10.90 -17.31 34.46
C THR A 878 11.96 -16.75 33.50
N GLY A 879 12.45 -15.54 33.75
CA GLY A 879 13.51 -14.92 32.94
C GLY A 879 12.99 -14.05 31.79
N PHE A 880 11.67 -13.83 31.74
CA PHE A 880 11.06 -12.89 30.81
C PHE A 880 10.84 -11.53 31.50
N CYS A 881 11.93 -10.79 31.73
CA CYS A 881 11.82 -9.40 32.18
C CYS A 881 11.65 -8.48 30.97
N ALA A 882 10.40 -8.12 30.66
CA ALA A 882 10.10 -7.10 29.67
C ALA A 882 10.72 -5.74 30.02
N LYS A 883 11.04 -5.48 31.29
CA LYS A 883 11.57 -4.19 31.77
C LYS A 883 12.96 -3.91 31.21
N GLU A 884 13.81 -4.93 31.12
CA GLU A 884 15.10 -4.84 30.41
C GLU A 884 14.86 -4.63 28.91
N LEU A 885 13.87 -5.28 28.31
CA LEU A 885 13.49 -5.07 26.91
C LEU A 885 12.97 -3.65 26.60
N ILE A 886 12.25 -3.00 27.53
CA ILE A 886 11.66 -1.66 27.31
C ILE A 886 12.71 -0.55 27.35
N GLU A 887 13.73 -0.67 28.19
CA GLU A 887 14.85 0.28 28.24
C GLU A 887 15.86 0.01 27.11
N ASP A 888 16.07 -1.26 26.75
CA ASP A 888 17.01 -1.72 25.71
C ASP A 888 16.36 -1.80 24.30
N MET A 889 15.07 -1.47 24.12
CA MET A 889 14.46 -1.31 22.78
C MET A 889 14.92 -0.05 22.04
N SER A 890 15.61 0.84 22.76
CA SER A 890 16.45 1.91 22.19
C SER A 890 17.80 1.37 21.66
N ILE A 891 18.18 0.15 22.05
CA ILE A 891 19.41 -0.56 21.73
C ILE A 891 19.06 -1.98 21.24
N THR A 892 18.21 -2.11 20.22
CA THR A 892 18.15 -3.38 19.47
C THR A 892 19.32 -3.41 18.48
N HIS A 893 20.53 -3.60 18.99
CA HIS A 893 21.60 -4.16 18.16
C HIS A 893 21.36 -5.67 18.08
N PRO A 894 21.13 -6.26 16.89
CA PRO A 894 21.78 -7.53 16.62
C PRO A 894 23.28 -7.22 16.73
N ILE A 895 23.99 -7.98 17.56
CA ILE A 895 25.38 -7.76 18.02
C ILE A 895 25.43 -6.96 19.32
N ALA A 896 25.26 -7.68 20.44
CA ALA A 896 25.95 -7.32 21.68
C ALA A 896 27.19 -8.23 21.76
N SER A 897 28.37 -7.66 21.51
CA SER A 897 29.61 -8.20 22.02
C SER A 897 29.50 -8.21 23.55
N THR A 898 29.74 -9.35 24.18
CA THR A 898 30.04 -9.34 25.62
C THR A 898 31.39 -8.66 25.76
N GLY A 899 31.40 -7.40 26.24
CA GLY A 899 32.63 -6.68 26.53
C GLY A 899 33.56 -7.53 27.39
N GLY A 900 34.77 -7.77 26.86
CA GLY A 900 35.82 -8.59 27.43
C GLY A 900 36.72 -9.13 26.32
N GLU A 901 38.03 -9.27 26.56
CA GLU A 901 39.09 -9.59 25.59
C GLU A 901 39.00 -11.00 24.93
N VAL A 902 37.84 -11.38 24.39
CA VAL A 902 37.62 -12.63 23.65
C VAL A 902 36.90 -12.30 22.33
N PRO A 903 37.43 -12.67 21.15
CA PRO A 903 36.75 -12.31 19.91
C PRO A 903 35.56 -13.22 19.59
N ARG A 904 34.36 -12.59 19.55
CA ARG A 904 33.27 -12.70 18.55
C ARG A 904 32.47 -14.00 18.37
N VAL A 905 31.68 -14.40 19.38
CA VAL A 905 30.50 -15.27 19.15
C VAL A 905 29.35 -14.41 18.63
N GLU A 906 28.80 -14.68 17.45
CA GLU A 906 27.55 -14.04 17.01
C GLU A 906 26.38 -14.67 17.74
N ILE A 907 26.10 -14.14 18.93
CA ILE A 907 24.92 -14.53 19.69
C ILE A 907 23.73 -13.70 19.19
N TRP A 908 22.72 -14.35 18.61
CA TRP A 908 21.37 -13.78 18.54
C TRP A 908 20.77 -13.78 19.95
N GLN A 909 21.32 -12.99 20.85
CA GLN A 909 20.74 -12.74 22.16
C GLN A 909 20.18 -11.32 22.17
N LYS A 910 18.93 -11.24 22.64
CA LYS A 910 18.12 -10.04 22.90
C LYS A 910 17.24 -9.45 21.79
N SER A 911 16.94 -10.17 20.71
CA SER A 911 15.65 -9.97 20.03
C SER A 911 14.69 -11.09 20.43
N THR A 912 13.58 -10.69 21.04
CA THR A 912 12.44 -11.52 21.44
C THR A 912 12.20 -12.76 20.56
N CYS A 913 12.03 -13.91 21.22
CA CYS A 913 11.39 -15.14 20.74
C CYS A 913 10.92 -15.16 19.26
N GLY A 914 11.79 -15.56 18.32
CA GLY A 914 11.39 -16.34 17.14
C GLY A 914 10.19 -15.85 16.31
N GLU A 915 9.96 -14.54 16.22
CA GLU A 915 8.94 -14.01 15.31
C GLU A 915 9.43 -14.13 13.86
N VAL A 916 8.54 -14.52 12.95
CA VAL A 916 8.94 -14.95 11.61
C VAL A 916 9.44 -13.76 10.77
N PHE A 917 8.85 -12.57 10.94
CA PHE A 917 9.29 -11.38 10.21
C PHE A 917 10.69 -10.91 10.62
N THR A 918 11.04 -10.96 11.92
CA THR A 918 12.39 -10.57 12.38
C THR A 918 13.43 -11.53 11.81
N CYS A 919 13.11 -12.83 11.78
CA CYS A 919 13.95 -13.83 11.13
C CYS A 919 14.16 -13.50 9.63
N ARG A 920 13.12 -13.09 8.89
CA ARG A 920 13.23 -12.74 7.47
C ARG A 920 14.10 -11.50 7.22
N VAL A 921 13.91 -10.44 8.01
CA VAL A 921 14.64 -9.17 7.87
C VAL A 921 16.11 -9.33 8.25
N PHE A 922 16.38 -9.79 9.45
CA PHE A 922 17.74 -9.78 10.00
C PHE A 922 18.64 -10.89 9.44
N SER A 923 18.08 -12.03 9.01
CA SER A 923 18.88 -13.06 8.30
C SER A 923 19.48 -12.54 6.99
N ARG A 924 18.78 -11.66 6.27
CA ARG A 924 19.33 -11.02 5.06
C ARG A 924 20.50 -10.12 5.43
N LEU A 925 20.32 -9.25 6.40
CA LEU A 925 21.32 -8.27 6.81
C LEU A 925 22.60 -8.95 7.32
N LEU A 926 22.44 -9.98 8.16
CA LEU A 926 23.56 -10.78 8.63
C LEU A 926 24.31 -11.46 7.48
N ALA A 927 23.57 -12.05 6.52
CA ALA A 927 24.19 -12.66 5.36
C ALA A 927 24.96 -11.65 4.48
N LEU A 928 24.45 -10.42 4.34
CA LEU A 928 25.14 -9.35 3.61
C LEU A 928 26.40 -8.87 4.34
N GLN A 929 26.38 -8.78 5.68
CA GLN A 929 27.57 -8.46 6.48
C GLN A 929 28.65 -9.53 6.30
N ILE A 930 28.30 -10.81 6.47
CA ILE A 930 29.21 -11.93 6.25
C ILE A 930 29.74 -11.93 4.81
N GLN A 931 28.89 -11.66 3.83
CA GLN A 931 29.33 -11.57 2.43
C GLN A 931 30.36 -10.45 2.22
N ALA A 932 30.13 -9.29 2.80
CA ALA A 932 31.02 -8.16 2.63
C ALA A 932 32.40 -8.42 3.25
N GLU A 933 32.45 -9.08 4.41
CA GLU A 933 33.70 -9.52 5.04
C GLU A 933 34.45 -10.53 4.17
N GLN A 934 33.76 -11.52 3.60
CA GLN A 934 34.36 -12.52 2.70
C GLN A 934 34.92 -11.90 1.40
N LEU A 935 34.32 -10.81 0.94
CA LEU A 935 34.73 -10.08 -0.26
C LEU A 935 35.78 -8.98 0.02
N GLU A 936 36.21 -8.82 1.28
CA GLU A 936 37.13 -7.75 1.70
C GLU A 936 36.69 -6.37 1.19
N ILE A 937 35.38 -6.14 1.15
CA ILE A 937 34.88 -4.81 0.86
C ILE A 937 35.29 -3.94 2.05
N GLU A 938 36.10 -2.91 1.78
CA GLU A 938 36.31 -1.79 2.71
C GLU A 938 34.95 -1.14 2.96
N LEU A 939 34.24 -1.71 3.91
CA LEU A 939 33.20 -1.06 4.63
C LEU A 939 33.89 -0.26 5.74
N ASP A 940 33.35 0.93 6.04
CA ASP A 940 33.83 1.80 7.12
C ASP A 940 34.17 0.98 8.38
N ASP A 941 35.17 1.36 9.19
CA ASP A 941 35.66 0.52 10.30
C ASP A 941 34.54 0.07 11.27
N ASN A 942 33.46 0.86 11.33
CA ASN A 942 32.23 0.61 12.09
C ASN A 942 31.28 -0.47 11.52
N TRP A 943 31.50 -0.96 10.30
CA TRP A 943 30.74 -2.07 9.68
C TRP A 943 31.32 -3.45 10.02
N LYS A 944 32.61 -3.48 10.39
CA LYS A 944 33.30 -4.71 10.76
C LYS A 944 32.61 -5.24 12.01
N LEU A 945 32.25 -6.52 12.03
CA LEU A 945 31.56 -7.17 13.15
C LEU A 945 32.44 -7.15 14.41
N GLU A 946 32.56 -6.03 15.13
CA GLU A 946 33.62 -5.77 16.13
C GLU A 946 33.76 -6.76 17.29
#